data_AF-A0A7G2S0P6-F1
#
_entry.id   AF-A0A7G2S0P6-F1
#
_cell.length_a   1.000
_cell.length_b   1.000
_cell.length_c   1.000
_cell.angle_alpha   90.00
_cell.angle_beta   90.00
_cell.angle_gamma   90.00
#
_symmetry.space_group_name_H-M   'P 1'
#
loop_
_entity.id
_entity.type
_entity.pdbx_description
1 polymer ?
#
loop_
_entity_poly.entity_id
_entity_poly.type
_entity_poly.pdbx_seq_one_letter_code
_entity_poly.pdbx_strand_id
1 'polypeptide(L)'
;MRYLPLVSALLAALISGCGGSSSGSDTTPNVNNGGGNNNVNYDGPAPRNADVSAFKIYIWNNMVSEQRCGACHRDQQPAFLQTGDINQAYAAANPLINLNQPASSQMVQKVAGGHNCWESDSQFCADQISTWISAWAGESLGLGGGTTELEEPPIKDPGNSKNFPQDPSLFQTHVYPLLDDHCSDCHQSDANTPQGPYLAADDVNEAYTAVRSKIDLNSPELSRLVERLGEDSHNCWSDNCDSDALAMENAIRAMANAIVPTAPDNDLVLSKSLNVDDGTLAAGGGRYESNIIARYEFKTGEGLTAFDSSGVDPSIHLQFNGDVTWEGGWGIRLNNGKAQGSTATSKKLSDMIRTTGELTLEAWLVPASTGQDDAHIISYSAGPDARNLTLAQSGSNYQLFQRIGEATDGNGEPVLETADDPLQASLQHVAVTFDPVNGRQIYINGARNGATDPVIPALLNTWDDTFALVLGNEASSDRPWEGVIRFAAIHNRALTEEQIRTNFDAGVGERYFLPFYIGHLIDQPGAYVVFEVSRFDNFSYLFAAPYFINLEQDIVSEEVPLAGLRLGINGQVPDVAQAFATLDTEIGGDGYSEQGETLSRLGTLLPVEQGQDNDEFFLTFERLGSHTHVHTEPQPLPLTPNEYGEQPLAGLRNFAEINATMSVLTGVPEGYGDVPDTYQRLRTQLPSEENIEAFLTAHQVGVAQLSIEYCNALVEAERTNDGSITPLFSGLNYNVGADTITQQQWRDWVISPLFERMVGNGQADQPARADVEGELESLLFNTNLTQCSSDCVERTATAAKAACAAMLGSATMLMQ
;
A
#
# COMPACT_ATOMS: atom_id res chain seq x y z
N MET A 1 43.24 63.93 -30.31
CA MET A 1 42.82 65.34 -30.06
C MET A 1 41.31 65.40 -30.26
N ARG A 2 40.59 65.96 -29.27
CA ARG A 2 39.44 66.87 -29.40
C ARG A 2 38.38 66.62 -30.49
N TYR A 3 37.13 66.43 -30.03
CA TYR A 3 35.85 66.85 -30.64
C TYR A 3 35.51 66.16 -32.00
N LEU A 4 34.28 65.93 -32.48
CA LEU A 4 32.90 66.41 -32.29
C LEU A 4 31.97 65.40 -33.09
N PRO A 5 30.67 65.63 -33.40
CA PRO A 5 29.57 64.71 -33.06
C PRO A 5 28.64 64.33 -34.26
N LEU A 6 27.48 63.71 -33.93
CA LEU A 6 26.15 63.79 -34.61
C LEU A 6 26.05 63.47 -36.11
N VAL A 7 25.34 62.38 -36.46
CA VAL A 7 24.20 62.38 -37.41
C VAL A 7 23.26 61.21 -37.09
N SER A 8 21.97 61.51 -37.00
CA SER A 8 20.84 60.59 -36.84
C SER A 8 20.44 59.88 -38.13
N ALA A 9 19.75 58.75 -37.95
CA ALA A 9 18.54 58.30 -38.67
C ALA A 9 18.65 57.20 -39.76
N LEU A 10 18.00 56.08 -39.42
CA LEU A 10 16.85 55.44 -40.11
C LEU A 10 17.05 54.13 -40.93
N LEU A 11 16.31 53.12 -40.43
CA LEU A 11 15.44 52.15 -41.13
C LEU A 11 16.04 50.83 -41.69
N ALA A 12 15.76 49.69 -41.03
CA ALA A 12 14.83 48.64 -41.50
C ALA A 12 14.84 47.36 -40.61
N ALA A 13 13.76 47.22 -39.84
CA ALA A 13 12.91 46.05 -39.53
C ALA A 13 13.33 44.58 -39.76
N LEU A 14 12.94 43.76 -38.76
CA LEU A 14 12.47 42.35 -38.77
C LEU A 14 13.50 41.20 -38.92
N ILE A 15 13.71 40.45 -37.82
CA ILE A 15 13.26 39.06 -37.63
C ILE A 15 13.14 38.81 -36.10
N SER A 16 11.91 38.55 -35.67
CA SER A 16 11.54 37.93 -34.40
C SER A 16 11.20 36.46 -34.69
N GLY A 17 11.72 35.53 -33.87
CA GLY A 17 11.35 34.12 -33.91
C GLY A 17 11.74 33.43 -32.60
N CYS A 18 10.70 33.06 -31.84
CA CYS A 18 10.53 32.29 -30.60
C CYS A 18 11.69 31.55 -29.91
N GLY A 19 11.67 31.58 -28.57
CA GLY A 19 12.19 30.52 -27.71
C GLY A 19 12.63 30.98 -26.31
N GLY A 20 11.74 30.88 -25.31
CA GLY A 20 12.10 30.81 -23.89
C GLY A 20 12.36 32.14 -23.15
N SER A 21 11.30 32.86 -22.78
CA SER A 21 11.37 33.87 -21.72
C SER A 21 10.86 33.28 -20.40
N SER A 22 11.77 32.74 -19.58
CA SER A 22 11.53 32.54 -18.15
C SER A 22 11.71 33.88 -17.43
N SER A 23 10.61 34.60 -17.23
CA SER A 23 10.58 35.71 -16.27
C SER A 23 10.14 35.16 -14.92
N GLY A 24 11.01 34.39 -14.27
CA GLY A 24 10.80 33.87 -12.92
C GLY A 24 11.19 34.91 -11.89
N SER A 25 10.20 35.64 -11.38
CA SER A 25 10.25 36.17 -10.01
C SER A 25 9.89 35.03 -9.09
N ASP A 26 10.49 34.96 -7.90
CA ASP A 26 10.06 34.04 -6.84
C ASP A 26 8.53 34.11 -6.68
N THR A 27 7.88 32.95 -6.76
CA THR A 27 6.44 32.81 -6.57
C THR A 27 6.17 32.61 -5.09
N THR A 28 5.54 33.59 -4.43
CA THR A 28 5.02 33.37 -3.08
C THR A 28 3.64 32.72 -3.16
N PRO A 29 3.35 31.64 -2.40
CA PRO A 29 2.02 31.05 -2.33
C PRO A 29 0.96 32.10 -1.99
N ASN A 30 -0.21 32.04 -2.62
CA ASN A 30 -1.34 32.89 -2.23
C ASN A 30 -2.03 32.28 -0.99
N VAL A 31 -1.30 32.24 0.13
CA VAL A 31 -1.76 31.59 1.37
C VAL A 31 -2.99 32.31 1.92
N ASN A 32 -4.02 31.51 2.25
CA ASN A 32 -5.24 31.95 2.91
C ASN A 32 -4.95 32.55 4.30
N ASN A 33 -4.74 33.85 4.37
CA ASN A 33 -4.55 34.59 5.62
C ASN A 33 -5.88 34.99 6.31
N GLY A 34 -7.02 34.39 5.93
CA GLY A 34 -8.33 34.68 6.52
C GLY A 34 -8.88 36.10 6.30
N GLY A 35 -8.25 36.91 5.44
CA GLY A 35 -8.56 38.33 5.24
C GLY A 35 -9.25 38.71 3.92
N GLY A 36 -9.45 37.77 2.99
CA GLY A 36 -10.04 38.02 1.66
C GLY A 36 -11.56 37.87 1.63
N ASN A 37 -12.24 38.48 0.65
CA ASN A 37 -13.69 38.29 0.48
C ASN A 37 -13.96 36.90 -0.16
N ASN A 38 -14.12 35.90 0.69
CA ASN A 38 -14.32 34.51 0.29
C ASN A 38 -15.77 34.18 -0.12
N ASN A 39 -16.71 35.11 0.12
CA ASN A 39 -18.13 34.88 -0.15
C ASN A 39 -18.59 35.75 -1.32
N VAL A 40 -18.15 35.37 -2.53
CA VAL A 40 -18.55 36.03 -3.77
C VAL A 40 -19.89 35.47 -4.22
N ASN A 41 -20.96 36.21 -3.98
CA ASN A 41 -22.27 35.89 -4.54
C ASN A 41 -22.33 36.33 -6.01
N TYR A 42 -22.87 35.46 -6.87
CA TYR A 42 -23.10 35.77 -8.27
C TYR A 42 -24.46 36.44 -8.46
N ASP A 43 -24.46 37.71 -8.87
CA ASP A 43 -25.68 38.51 -9.07
C ASP A 43 -25.98 38.80 -10.57
N GLY A 44 -25.20 38.21 -11.49
CA GLY A 44 -25.35 38.41 -12.93
C GLY A 44 -26.47 37.57 -13.59
N PRO A 45 -26.62 37.66 -14.92
CA PRO A 45 -27.61 36.87 -15.68
C PRO A 45 -27.49 35.35 -15.47
N ALA A 46 -28.61 34.63 -15.59
CA ALA A 46 -28.60 33.16 -15.47
C ALA A 46 -27.73 32.48 -16.57
N PRO A 47 -27.20 31.27 -16.30
CA PRO A 47 -26.57 30.45 -17.33
C PRO A 47 -27.49 30.22 -18.53
N ARG A 48 -26.99 30.40 -19.76
CA ARG A 48 -27.79 30.26 -20.99
C ARG A 48 -28.15 28.82 -21.34
N ASN A 49 -27.43 27.84 -20.82
CA ASN A 49 -27.65 26.40 -21.05
C ASN A 49 -27.04 25.57 -19.90
N ALA A 50 -27.25 24.25 -19.94
CA ALA A 50 -26.77 23.31 -18.93
C ALA A 50 -25.24 23.30 -18.79
N ASP A 51 -24.52 23.41 -19.90
CA ASP A 51 -23.06 23.42 -19.93
C ASP A 51 -22.46 24.67 -19.21
N VAL A 52 -23.02 25.87 -19.44
CA VAL A 52 -22.64 27.08 -18.69
C VAL A 52 -23.02 26.95 -17.20
N SER A 53 -24.10 26.21 -16.89
CA SER A 53 -24.46 25.92 -15.50
C SER A 53 -23.44 25.00 -14.84
N ALA A 54 -22.98 23.96 -15.54
CA ALA A 54 -21.94 23.05 -15.06
C ALA A 54 -20.60 23.79 -14.86
N PHE A 55 -20.17 24.60 -15.84
CA PHE A 55 -19.02 25.51 -15.68
C PHE A 55 -19.13 26.38 -14.42
N LYS A 56 -20.31 26.97 -14.18
CA LYS A 56 -20.52 27.79 -12.98
C LYS A 56 -20.31 26.97 -11.70
N ILE A 57 -20.88 25.78 -11.65
CA ILE A 57 -20.87 24.90 -10.48
C ILE A 57 -19.46 24.42 -10.19
N TYR A 58 -18.75 23.90 -11.19
CA TYR A 58 -17.49 23.20 -10.98
C TYR A 58 -16.26 24.09 -11.15
N ILE A 59 -16.28 25.10 -12.02
CA ILE A 59 -15.12 25.98 -12.23
C ILE A 59 -15.30 27.29 -11.49
N TRP A 60 -16.33 28.07 -11.83
CA TRP A 60 -16.44 29.45 -11.35
C TRP A 60 -16.59 29.51 -9.83
N ASN A 61 -17.51 28.75 -9.23
CA ASN A 61 -17.75 28.78 -7.78
C ASN A 61 -16.48 28.39 -6.99
N ASN A 62 -15.68 27.46 -7.52
CA ASN A 62 -14.48 26.96 -6.86
C ASN A 62 -13.29 27.92 -6.99
N MET A 63 -13.19 28.69 -8.07
CA MET A 63 -12.01 29.53 -8.34
C MET A 63 -12.21 31.02 -8.07
N VAL A 64 -13.46 31.51 -7.99
CA VAL A 64 -13.77 32.95 -7.96
C VAL A 64 -13.27 33.66 -6.70
N SER A 65 -12.93 32.95 -5.63
CA SER A 65 -12.44 33.56 -4.38
C SER A 65 -11.13 34.34 -4.62
N GLU A 66 -10.89 35.37 -3.80
CA GLU A 66 -9.65 36.17 -3.88
C GLU A 66 -8.41 35.38 -3.45
N GLN A 67 -8.62 34.26 -2.76
CA GLN A 67 -7.57 33.37 -2.29
C GLN A 67 -7.13 32.38 -3.38
N ARG A 68 -7.84 32.33 -4.51
CA ARG A 68 -7.51 31.52 -5.67
C ARG A 68 -7.33 32.44 -6.89
N CYS A 69 -7.78 32.00 -8.05
CA CYS A 69 -7.63 32.71 -9.33
C CYS A 69 -8.44 34.04 -9.39
N GLY A 70 -9.44 34.21 -8.53
CA GLY A 70 -10.34 35.37 -8.54
C GLY A 70 -9.67 36.71 -8.22
N ALA A 71 -8.52 36.73 -7.54
CA ALA A 71 -7.78 37.97 -7.28
C ALA A 71 -7.33 38.68 -8.57
N CYS A 72 -7.03 37.92 -9.63
CA CYS A 72 -6.52 38.47 -10.89
C CYS A 72 -7.54 38.33 -12.02
N HIS A 73 -8.18 37.16 -12.15
CA HIS A 73 -9.00 36.81 -13.32
C HIS A 73 -10.46 37.29 -13.27
N ARG A 74 -10.81 38.16 -12.32
CA ARG A 74 -12.08 38.92 -12.34
C ARG A 74 -12.03 40.09 -13.31
N ASP A 75 -10.94 40.87 -13.27
CA ASP A 75 -10.82 42.13 -14.01
C ASP A 75 -9.67 42.12 -15.03
N GLN A 76 -8.75 41.15 -14.94
CA GLN A 76 -7.62 40.99 -15.86
C GLN A 76 -7.88 39.89 -16.89
N GLN A 77 -7.32 40.04 -18.10
CA GLN A 77 -7.46 39.04 -19.15
C GLN A 77 -6.49 37.87 -18.95
N PRO A 78 -6.93 36.62 -19.19
CA PRO A 78 -8.29 36.22 -19.55
C PRO A 78 -9.25 36.33 -18.34
N ALA A 79 -10.37 37.03 -18.50
CA ALA A 79 -11.29 37.36 -17.40
C ALA A 79 -12.32 36.24 -17.15
N PHE A 80 -11.84 35.00 -16.98
CA PHE A 80 -12.70 33.81 -16.86
C PHE A 80 -13.41 33.66 -15.50
N LEU A 81 -13.14 34.56 -14.54
CA LEU A 81 -13.81 34.60 -13.23
C LEU A 81 -14.55 35.92 -12.98
N GLN A 82 -14.77 36.71 -14.02
CA GLN A 82 -15.55 37.94 -13.88
C GLN A 82 -16.97 37.64 -13.35
N THR A 83 -17.48 38.57 -12.55
CA THR A 83 -18.68 38.37 -11.73
C THR A 83 -19.95 38.95 -12.35
N GLY A 84 -19.84 39.69 -13.47
CA GLY A 84 -20.94 40.41 -14.10
C GLY A 84 -21.83 39.55 -15.01
N ASP A 85 -21.27 38.54 -15.68
CA ASP A 85 -22.03 37.65 -16.58
C ASP A 85 -21.37 36.28 -16.78
N ILE A 86 -21.90 35.24 -16.17
CA ILE A 86 -21.37 33.87 -16.22
C ILE A 86 -21.18 33.34 -17.66
N ASN A 87 -21.98 33.82 -18.62
CA ASN A 87 -21.86 33.41 -20.02
C ASN A 87 -20.61 33.98 -20.70
N GLN A 88 -20.19 35.18 -20.29
CA GLN A 88 -18.94 35.80 -20.74
C GLN A 88 -17.73 35.20 -20.02
N ALA A 89 -17.87 34.84 -18.74
CA ALA A 89 -16.83 34.14 -17.98
C ALA A 89 -16.53 32.76 -18.61
N TYR A 90 -17.59 32.01 -18.93
CA TYR A 90 -17.50 30.75 -19.68
C TYR A 90 -16.79 30.95 -21.03
N ALA A 91 -17.16 31.98 -21.80
CA ALA A 91 -16.56 32.23 -23.12
C ALA A 91 -15.06 32.55 -23.05
N ALA A 92 -14.60 33.16 -21.95
CA ALA A 92 -13.19 33.43 -21.69
C ALA A 92 -12.44 32.18 -21.17
N ALA A 93 -13.12 31.27 -20.48
CA ALA A 93 -12.54 30.02 -19.96
C ALA A 93 -12.37 28.96 -21.06
N ASN A 94 -13.36 28.83 -21.95
CA ASN A 94 -13.46 27.72 -22.91
C ASN A 94 -12.20 27.49 -23.78
N PRO A 95 -11.49 28.53 -24.28
CA PRO A 95 -10.26 28.33 -25.04
C PRO A 95 -9.07 27.79 -24.22
N LEU A 96 -9.16 27.82 -22.88
CA LEU A 96 -8.09 27.44 -21.96
C LEU A 96 -8.25 26.01 -21.43
N ILE A 97 -9.34 25.32 -21.80
CA ILE A 97 -9.79 24.07 -21.20
C ILE A 97 -10.01 23.01 -22.27
N ASN A 98 -9.52 21.80 -21.99
CA ASN A 98 -9.78 20.60 -22.75
C ASN A 98 -10.67 19.67 -21.92
N LEU A 99 -11.95 19.54 -22.28
CA LEU A 99 -12.91 18.70 -21.54
C LEU A 99 -12.68 17.20 -21.76
N ASN A 100 -12.05 16.81 -22.88
CA ASN A 100 -11.74 15.40 -23.17
C ASN A 100 -10.48 14.95 -22.42
N GLN A 101 -9.56 15.88 -22.17
CA GLN A 101 -8.34 15.65 -21.40
C GLN A 101 -8.15 16.77 -20.37
N PRO A 102 -8.85 16.73 -19.23
CA PRO A 102 -8.82 17.77 -18.21
C PRO A 102 -7.42 18.20 -17.79
N ALA A 103 -6.49 17.24 -17.62
CA ALA A 103 -5.10 17.49 -17.22
C ALA A 103 -4.27 18.26 -18.26
N SER A 104 -4.59 18.14 -19.56
CA SER A 104 -3.89 18.86 -20.64
C SER A 104 -4.43 20.29 -20.85
N SER A 105 -5.43 20.70 -20.08
CA SER A 105 -5.98 22.07 -20.13
C SER A 105 -4.88 23.10 -19.87
N GLN A 106 -4.83 24.16 -20.68
CA GLN A 106 -3.82 25.21 -20.57
C GLN A 106 -3.76 25.84 -19.18
N MET A 107 -4.92 25.99 -18.51
CA MET A 107 -4.95 26.50 -17.13
C MET A 107 -4.33 25.55 -16.11
N VAL A 108 -4.49 24.23 -16.29
CA VAL A 108 -3.89 23.20 -15.42
C VAL A 108 -2.37 23.25 -15.58
N GLN A 109 -1.89 23.17 -16.82
CA GLN A 109 -0.46 23.24 -17.16
C GLN A 109 0.20 24.53 -16.66
N LYS A 110 -0.52 25.66 -16.71
CA LYS A 110 -0.01 26.93 -16.19
C LYS A 110 0.18 26.92 -14.68
N VAL A 111 -0.76 26.35 -13.93
CA VAL A 111 -0.69 26.28 -12.47
C VAL A 111 0.33 25.24 -12.01
N ALA A 112 0.42 24.10 -12.71
CA ALA A 112 1.46 23.08 -12.49
C ALA A 112 2.87 23.70 -12.57
N GLY A 113 3.09 24.56 -13.56
CA GLY A 113 4.33 25.35 -13.71
C GLY A 113 4.50 26.51 -12.71
N GLY A 114 3.81 26.50 -11.56
CA GLY A 114 4.01 27.43 -10.45
C GLY A 114 3.16 28.71 -10.47
N HIS A 115 2.18 28.85 -11.36
CA HIS A 115 1.38 30.08 -11.46
C HIS A 115 0.36 30.23 -10.32
N ASN A 116 0.74 30.93 -9.25
CA ASN A 116 -0.13 31.42 -8.17
C ASN A 116 -1.03 30.33 -7.52
N CYS A 117 -0.45 29.18 -7.18
CA CYS A 117 -1.12 28.17 -6.37
C CYS A 117 -1.50 28.72 -4.98
N TRP A 118 -2.66 28.29 -4.48
CA TRP A 118 -3.20 28.68 -3.16
C TRP A 118 -2.77 27.74 -2.03
N GLU A 119 -2.07 26.66 -2.37
CA GLU A 119 -1.38 25.76 -1.44
C GLU A 119 0.14 25.82 -1.68
N SER A 120 0.91 25.08 -0.87
CA SER A 120 2.36 24.96 -1.02
C SER A 120 2.79 24.10 -2.21
N ASP A 121 1.93 23.20 -2.69
CA ASP A 121 2.21 22.27 -3.79
C ASP A 121 1.46 22.71 -5.06
N SER A 122 2.21 23.15 -6.09
CA SER A 122 1.63 23.58 -7.37
C SER A 122 0.98 22.45 -8.13
N GLN A 123 1.47 21.21 -7.99
CA GLN A 123 0.88 20.03 -8.61
C GLN A 123 -0.48 19.74 -8.00
N PHE A 124 -0.63 19.86 -6.68
CA PHE A 124 -1.94 19.76 -6.02
C PHE A 124 -2.96 20.75 -6.58
N CYS A 125 -2.58 22.04 -6.70
CA CYS A 125 -3.48 23.04 -7.28
C CYS A 125 -3.87 22.68 -8.73
N ALA A 126 -2.94 22.18 -9.53
CA ALA A 126 -3.20 21.76 -10.90
C ALA A 126 -4.16 20.56 -10.96
N ASP A 127 -3.93 19.54 -10.14
CA ASP A 127 -4.78 18.34 -10.03
C ASP A 127 -6.19 18.67 -9.53
N GLN A 128 -6.32 19.62 -8.60
CA GLN A 128 -7.63 20.14 -8.16
C GLN A 128 -8.38 20.82 -9.30
N ILE A 129 -7.70 21.64 -10.10
CA ILE A 129 -8.31 22.27 -11.28
C ILE A 129 -8.73 21.20 -12.29
N SER A 130 -7.86 20.23 -12.56
CA SER A 130 -8.14 19.09 -13.44
C SER A 130 -9.39 18.34 -12.96
N THR A 131 -9.51 18.08 -11.66
CA THR A 131 -10.67 17.43 -11.04
C THR A 131 -11.97 18.19 -11.27
N TRP A 132 -11.95 19.51 -11.09
CA TRP A 132 -13.11 20.34 -11.36
C TRP A 132 -13.50 20.36 -12.85
N ILE A 133 -12.50 20.33 -13.75
CA ILE A 133 -12.73 20.22 -15.19
C ILE A 133 -13.32 18.84 -15.53
N SER A 134 -12.83 17.76 -14.93
CA SER A 134 -13.40 16.40 -15.08
C SER A 134 -14.86 16.35 -14.63
N ALA A 135 -15.19 16.96 -13.49
CA ALA A 135 -16.57 17.02 -13.00
C ALA A 135 -17.48 17.83 -13.94
N TRP A 136 -16.97 18.92 -14.52
CA TRP A 136 -17.67 19.67 -15.56
C TRP A 136 -17.87 18.82 -16.83
N ALA A 137 -16.82 18.15 -17.31
CA ALA A 137 -16.87 17.30 -18.49
C ALA A 137 -17.91 16.17 -18.34
N GLY A 138 -17.99 15.54 -17.16
CA GLY A 138 -18.96 14.48 -16.88
C GLY A 138 -20.43 14.93 -17.06
N GLU A 139 -20.77 16.14 -16.61
CA GLU A 139 -22.12 16.71 -16.79
C GLU A 139 -22.38 17.19 -18.23
N SER A 140 -21.35 17.70 -18.91
CA SER A 140 -21.51 18.28 -20.24
C SER A 140 -21.46 17.25 -21.39
N LEU A 141 -20.72 16.16 -21.20
CA LEU A 141 -20.51 15.12 -22.22
C LEU A 141 -21.39 13.87 -21.99
N GLY A 142 -22.07 13.76 -20.85
CA GLY A 142 -23.03 12.68 -20.57
C GLY A 142 -22.41 11.29 -20.47
N LEU A 143 -21.10 11.21 -20.37
CA LEU A 143 -20.30 10.00 -20.21
C LEU A 143 -19.29 10.29 -19.11
N GLY A 144 -19.48 9.67 -17.94
CA GLY A 144 -18.43 9.60 -16.94
C GLY A 144 -17.29 8.75 -17.47
N GLY A 145 -16.08 9.30 -17.51
CA GLY A 145 -14.88 8.62 -17.97
C GLY A 145 -14.63 8.78 -19.46
N GLY A 146 -13.80 9.76 -19.83
CA GLY A 146 -13.21 9.81 -21.16
C GLY A 146 -12.46 8.50 -21.43
N THR A 147 -12.62 7.96 -22.64
CA THR A 147 -11.67 6.98 -23.17
C THR A 147 -10.31 7.65 -23.24
N THR A 148 -9.31 7.12 -22.56
CA THR A 148 -7.93 7.60 -22.68
C THR A 148 -7.47 7.34 -24.11
N GLU A 149 -7.49 8.36 -24.96
CA GLU A 149 -6.94 8.32 -26.31
C GLU A 149 -5.42 8.24 -26.19
N LEU A 150 -4.81 7.22 -26.80
CA LEU A 150 -3.36 7.02 -26.78
C LEU A 150 -2.67 8.15 -27.54
N GLU A 151 -1.65 8.74 -26.92
CA GLU A 151 -0.76 9.69 -27.58
C GLU A 151 0.35 8.95 -28.33
N GLU A 152 0.71 9.42 -29.52
CA GLU A 152 1.85 8.88 -30.26
C GLU A 152 3.15 9.19 -29.52
N PRO A 153 3.92 8.17 -29.10
CA PRO A 153 5.14 8.41 -28.35
C PRO A 153 6.29 8.84 -29.26
N PRO A 154 7.36 9.43 -28.71
CA PRO A 154 8.60 9.63 -29.45
C PRO A 154 9.21 8.30 -29.92
N ILE A 155 9.66 8.28 -31.17
CA ILE A 155 10.32 7.12 -31.78
C ILE A 155 11.82 7.17 -31.46
N LYS A 156 12.29 6.31 -30.55
CA LYS A 156 13.70 6.20 -30.11
C LYS A 156 14.23 4.79 -30.39
N ASP A 157 15.48 4.69 -30.83
CA ASP A 157 16.15 3.38 -30.87
C ASP A 157 16.63 3.02 -29.46
N PRO A 158 16.51 1.75 -29.01
CA PRO A 158 17.05 1.31 -27.72
C PRO A 158 18.53 1.68 -27.58
N GLY A 159 18.85 2.38 -26.48
CA GLY A 159 20.12 3.07 -26.30
C GLY A 159 21.22 2.24 -25.62
N ASN A 160 22.43 2.83 -25.57
CA ASN A 160 23.51 2.34 -24.71
C ASN A 160 23.30 2.85 -23.29
N SER A 161 22.75 2.03 -22.40
CA SER A 161 22.39 2.44 -21.04
C SER A 161 23.47 2.05 -20.02
N LYS A 162 23.80 2.96 -19.10
CA LYS A 162 24.69 2.66 -17.98
C LYS A 162 23.90 2.05 -16.82
N ASN A 163 24.19 0.79 -16.50
CA ASN A 163 23.53 0.08 -15.40
C ASN A 163 24.32 0.23 -14.09
N PHE A 164 23.61 0.38 -12.98
CA PHE A 164 24.21 0.41 -11.65
C PHE A 164 24.97 -0.91 -11.40
N PRO A 165 26.27 -0.85 -11.02
CA PRO A 165 26.99 -2.04 -10.63
C PRO A 165 26.37 -2.67 -9.39
N GLN A 166 26.41 -4.01 -9.30
CA GLN A 166 25.98 -4.73 -8.09
C GLN A 166 26.86 -4.36 -6.87
N ASP A 167 28.12 -4.01 -7.11
CA ASP A 167 29.08 -3.59 -6.09
C ASP A 167 29.03 -2.07 -5.87
N PRO A 168 28.85 -1.57 -4.63
CA PRO A 168 28.70 -0.14 -4.35
C PRO A 168 30.02 0.65 -4.39
N SER A 169 31.18 0.05 -4.69
CA SER A 169 32.49 0.71 -4.56
C SER A 169 32.61 2.03 -5.32
N LEU A 170 32.01 2.14 -6.51
CA LEU A 170 32.01 3.39 -7.27
C LEU A 170 31.16 4.47 -6.58
N PHE A 171 29.99 4.10 -6.06
CA PHE A 171 29.15 5.01 -5.27
C PHE A 171 29.86 5.46 -3.99
N GLN A 172 30.44 4.51 -3.24
CA GLN A 172 31.20 4.76 -2.01
C GLN A 172 32.37 5.73 -2.23
N THR A 173 33.03 5.64 -3.39
CA THR A 173 34.19 6.46 -3.71
C THR A 173 33.80 7.87 -4.15
N HIS A 174 32.70 7.99 -4.90
CA HIS A 174 32.40 9.23 -5.64
C HIS A 174 31.27 10.06 -5.03
N VAL A 175 30.16 9.45 -4.61
CA VAL A 175 28.93 10.16 -4.21
C VAL A 175 28.68 10.08 -2.71
N TYR A 176 28.85 8.89 -2.10
CA TYR A 176 28.59 8.67 -0.66
C TYR A 176 29.27 9.70 0.27
N PRO A 177 30.52 10.13 0.05
CA PRO A 177 31.16 11.09 0.95
C PRO A 177 30.39 12.42 1.08
N LEU A 178 29.75 12.89 0.00
CA LEU A 178 28.94 14.11 0.06
C LEU A 178 27.63 13.88 0.84
N LEU A 179 27.02 12.70 0.70
CA LEU A 179 25.77 12.36 1.40
C LEU A 179 26.03 12.16 2.89
N ASP A 180 27.10 11.46 3.25
CA ASP A 180 27.52 11.26 4.64
C ASP A 180 27.88 12.59 5.33
N ASP A 181 28.66 13.46 4.66
CA ASP A 181 29.11 14.73 5.23
C ASP A 181 27.96 15.77 5.41
N HIS A 182 26.90 15.70 4.61
CA HIS A 182 25.93 16.79 4.52
C HIS A 182 24.45 16.38 4.69
N CYS A 183 24.12 15.10 4.59
CA CYS A 183 22.73 14.63 4.65
C CYS A 183 22.45 13.71 5.84
N SER A 184 23.48 13.23 6.55
CA SER A 184 23.36 12.23 7.63
C SER A 184 22.50 12.69 8.81
N ASP A 185 22.50 13.97 9.14
CA ASP A 185 21.71 14.56 10.24
C ASP A 185 20.19 14.31 10.13
N CYS A 186 19.69 14.00 8.94
CA CYS A 186 18.27 13.69 8.67
C CYS A 186 18.09 12.36 7.93
N HIS A 187 18.98 12.00 7.00
CA HIS A 187 18.85 10.84 6.11
C HIS A 187 19.60 9.58 6.63
N GLN A 188 19.68 9.46 7.95
CA GLN A 188 20.05 8.24 8.66
C GLN A 188 18.90 7.74 9.53
N SER A 189 18.84 6.43 9.76
CA SER A 189 17.75 5.79 10.51
C SER A 189 17.76 6.14 12.01
N ASP A 190 18.91 6.55 12.56
CA ASP A 190 19.10 6.94 13.96
C ASP A 190 19.28 8.46 14.17
N ALA A 191 19.01 9.25 13.13
CA ALA A 191 18.98 10.71 13.22
C ALA A 191 17.98 11.22 14.28
N ASN A 192 18.15 12.46 14.76
CA ASN A 192 17.21 13.06 15.71
C ASN A 192 15.80 13.23 15.12
N THR A 193 15.72 13.42 13.80
CA THR A 193 14.47 13.53 13.04
C THR A 193 14.59 12.72 11.75
N PRO A 194 14.57 11.37 11.80
CA PRO A 194 14.83 10.53 10.64
C PRO A 194 13.87 10.84 9.49
N GLN A 195 14.43 11.01 8.29
CA GLN A 195 13.69 11.25 7.05
C GLN A 195 14.15 10.21 6.01
N GLY A 196 13.22 9.37 5.58
CA GLY A 196 13.44 8.54 4.40
C GLY A 196 13.55 9.40 3.13
N PRO A 197 14.28 8.96 2.09
CA PRO A 197 15.08 7.73 2.04
C PRO A 197 16.40 7.85 2.84
N TYR A 198 16.90 6.74 3.41
CA TYR A 198 18.15 6.72 4.19
C TYR A 198 19.41 6.69 3.31
N LEU A 199 19.52 7.69 2.43
CA LEU A 199 20.59 7.83 1.43
C LEU A 199 21.98 8.13 2.02
N ALA A 200 22.06 8.40 3.33
CA ALA A 200 23.29 8.67 4.06
C ALA A 200 23.52 7.65 5.20
N ALA A 201 22.87 6.48 5.17
CA ALA A 201 23.05 5.43 6.18
C ALA A 201 24.53 5.04 6.39
N ASP A 202 24.89 4.66 7.62
CA ASP A 202 26.23 4.16 7.98
C ASP A 202 26.61 2.89 7.19
N ASP A 203 25.62 2.05 6.85
CA ASP A 203 25.81 0.96 5.90
C ASP A 203 25.73 1.49 4.47
N VAL A 204 26.88 1.52 3.80
CA VAL A 204 27.01 1.95 2.41
C VAL A 204 26.10 1.14 1.46
N ASN A 205 25.80 -0.13 1.75
CA ASN A 205 24.89 -0.92 0.92
C ASN A 205 23.44 -0.44 1.06
N GLU A 206 23.04 -0.03 2.27
CA GLU A 206 21.73 0.55 2.54
C GLU A 206 21.61 1.90 1.83
N ALA A 207 22.60 2.78 2.02
CA ALA A 207 22.68 4.07 1.35
C ALA A 207 22.67 3.93 -0.19
N TYR A 208 23.44 2.97 -0.72
CA TYR A 208 23.48 2.68 -2.15
C TYR A 208 22.13 2.18 -2.68
N THR A 209 21.43 1.36 -1.91
CA THR A 209 20.09 0.91 -2.28
C THR A 209 19.08 2.05 -2.28
N ALA A 210 19.16 2.93 -1.29
CA ALA A 210 18.28 4.10 -1.17
C ALA A 210 18.50 5.15 -2.28
N VAL A 211 19.73 5.28 -2.80
CA VAL A 211 20.11 6.35 -3.73
C VAL A 211 19.92 6.00 -5.21
N ARG A 212 19.89 4.70 -5.57
CA ARG A 212 19.89 4.24 -6.98
C ARG A 212 18.79 4.89 -7.82
N SER A 213 17.58 4.97 -7.29
CA SER A 213 16.44 5.60 -7.96
C SER A 213 16.45 7.13 -7.97
N LYS A 214 17.51 7.76 -7.43
CA LYS A 214 17.69 9.22 -7.30
C LYS A 214 18.86 9.75 -8.14
N ILE A 215 19.56 8.86 -8.85
CA ILE A 215 20.71 9.17 -9.68
C ILE A 215 20.42 8.73 -11.12
N ASP A 216 20.50 9.66 -12.07
CA ASP A 216 20.53 9.35 -13.50
C ASP A 216 22.01 9.17 -13.93
N LEU A 217 22.36 7.93 -14.31
CA LEU A 217 23.72 7.60 -14.77
C LEU A 217 24.00 8.09 -16.20
N ASN A 218 22.96 8.31 -17.01
CA ASN A 218 23.08 8.74 -18.39
C ASN A 218 23.07 10.28 -18.50
N SER A 219 22.31 10.95 -17.63
CA SER A 219 22.24 12.42 -17.52
C SER A 219 22.44 12.89 -16.06
N PRO A 220 23.69 12.92 -15.54
CA PRO A 220 23.97 13.27 -14.14
C PRO A 220 23.35 14.57 -13.63
N GLU A 221 23.19 15.57 -14.51
CA GLU A 221 22.56 16.86 -14.21
C GLU A 221 21.06 16.76 -13.88
N LEU A 222 20.36 15.72 -14.32
CA LEU A 222 18.94 15.47 -14.05
C LEU A 222 18.72 14.56 -12.82
N SER A 223 19.79 14.24 -12.09
CA SER A 223 19.65 13.43 -10.88
C SER A 223 18.88 14.19 -9.81
N ARG A 224 17.89 13.56 -9.15
CA ARG A 224 17.09 14.19 -8.08
C ARG A 224 17.94 14.78 -6.96
N LEU A 225 19.11 14.19 -6.67
CA LEU A 225 20.06 14.75 -5.70
C LEU A 225 20.61 16.13 -6.09
N VAL A 226 20.79 16.37 -7.39
CA VAL A 226 21.29 17.63 -7.96
C VAL A 226 20.16 18.66 -7.96
N GLU A 227 18.97 18.29 -8.45
CA GLU A 227 17.79 19.16 -8.46
C GLU A 227 17.38 19.60 -7.06
N ARG A 228 17.42 18.68 -6.07
CA ARG A 228 17.13 18.99 -4.67
C ARG A 228 18.02 20.10 -4.12
N LEU A 229 19.29 20.09 -4.47
CA LEU A 229 20.24 21.11 -4.00
C LEU A 229 20.07 22.40 -4.79
N GLY A 230 19.99 22.32 -6.13
CA GLY A 230 19.98 23.50 -6.99
C GLY A 230 18.62 24.18 -7.10
N GLU A 231 17.59 23.42 -7.48
CA GLU A 231 16.25 23.93 -7.76
C GLU A 231 15.43 24.09 -6.49
N ASP A 232 15.40 23.06 -5.63
CA ASP A 232 14.58 23.09 -4.40
C ASP A 232 15.27 23.86 -3.26
N SER A 233 16.57 24.17 -3.40
CA SER A 233 17.39 24.78 -2.34
C SER A 233 17.31 24.02 -1.01
N HIS A 234 17.25 22.69 -1.07
CA HIS A 234 17.04 21.82 0.07
C HIS A 234 18.30 21.70 0.92
N ASN A 235 18.36 22.42 2.06
CA ASN A 235 19.41 22.31 3.08
C ASN A 235 20.86 22.33 2.52
N CYS A 236 21.12 23.21 1.55
CA CYS A 236 22.46 23.39 0.98
C CYS A 236 23.48 23.68 2.10
N TRP A 237 24.64 23.03 2.02
CA TRP A 237 25.69 23.15 3.05
C TRP A 237 26.57 24.39 2.87
N SER A 238 26.43 25.11 1.76
CA SER A 238 27.04 26.43 1.52
C SER A 238 25.99 27.52 1.33
N ASP A 239 26.44 28.77 1.30
CA ASP A 239 25.59 29.93 0.97
C ASP A 239 25.19 29.97 -0.53
N ASN A 240 25.62 28.99 -1.34
CA ASN A 240 25.35 28.94 -2.78
C ASN A 240 24.94 27.52 -3.23
N CYS A 241 23.64 27.26 -3.20
CA CYS A 241 23.01 26.02 -3.63
C CYS A 241 23.43 25.55 -5.03
N ASP A 242 23.62 26.46 -6.00
CA ASP A 242 24.09 26.09 -7.35
C ASP A 242 25.48 25.45 -7.32
N SER A 243 26.35 25.91 -6.43
CA SER A 243 27.69 25.36 -6.26
C SER A 243 27.66 23.98 -5.63
N ASP A 244 26.73 23.75 -4.71
CA ASP A 244 26.57 22.48 -4.01
C ASP A 244 25.94 21.42 -4.92
N ALA A 245 24.93 21.83 -5.70
CA ALA A 245 24.34 21.03 -6.78
C ALA A 245 25.39 20.62 -7.81
N LEU A 246 26.24 21.56 -8.25
CA LEU A 246 27.34 21.26 -9.18
C LEU A 246 28.37 20.29 -8.56
N ALA A 247 28.62 20.36 -7.25
CA ALA A 247 29.51 19.41 -6.59
C ALA A 247 28.92 17.98 -6.61
N MET A 248 27.62 17.86 -6.32
CA MET A 248 26.87 16.60 -6.40
C MET A 248 26.83 16.05 -7.83
N GLU A 249 26.55 16.91 -8.82
CA GLU A 249 26.54 16.55 -10.24
C GLU A 249 27.90 16.00 -10.69
N ASN A 250 29.00 16.68 -10.31
CA ASN A 250 30.34 16.24 -10.66
C ASN A 250 30.71 14.88 -10.03
N ALA A 251 30.27 14.64 -8.78
CA ALA A 251 30.44 13.36 -8.10
C ALA A 251 29.71 12.24 -8.85
N ILE A 252 28.43 12.46 -9.20
CA ILE A 252 27.63 11.51 -9.97
C ILE A 252 28.23 11.28 -11.35
N ARG A 253 28.66 12.35 -12.04
CA ARG A 253 29.30 12.26 -13.36
C ARG A 253 30.60 11.48 -13.31
N ALA A 254 31.39 11.61 -12.24
CA ALA A 254 32.60 10.82 -12.04
C ALA A 254 32.29 9.33 -11.87
N MET A 255 31.29 8.99 -11.04
CA MET A 255 30.79 7.63 -10.90
C MET A 255 30.31 7.06 -12.24
N ALA A 256 29.43 7.79 -12.93
CA ALA A 256 28.84 7.38 -14.19
C ALA A 256 29.87 7.16 -15.29
N ASN A 257 30.95 7.95 -15.35
CA ASN A 257 32.01 7.79 -16.35
C ASN A 257 32.88 6.54 -16.13
N ALA A 258 32.85 5.95 -14.94
CA ALA A 258 33.54 4.70 -14.64
C ALA A 258 32.70 3.45 -15.02
N ILE A 259 31.45 3.62 -15.42
CA ILE A 259 30.54 2.54 -15.81
C ILE A 259 30.58 2.35 -17.32
N VAL A 260 30.76 1.10 -17.76
CA VAL A 260 30.67 0.72 -19.18
C VAL A 260 29.19 0.60 -19.56
N PRO A 261 28.70 1.35 -20.56
CA PRO A 261 27.32 1.22 -21.03
C PRO A 261 27.05 -0.17 -21.60
N THR A 262 25.84 -0.69 -21.38
CA THR A 262 25.34 -1.90 -22.04
C THR A 262 24.51 -1.51 -23.25
N ALA A 263 24.81 -2.13 -24.39
CA ALA A 263 24.03 -1.99 -25.61
C ALA A 263 23.11 -3.22 -25.79
N PRO A 264 21.90 -3.06 -26.33
CA PRO A 264 21.12 -4.17 -26.84
C PRO A 264 21.94 -4.99 -27.85
N ASP A 265 21.77 -6.31 -27.84
CA ASP A 265 22.39 -7.17 -28.83
C ASP A 265 21.83 -6.83 -30.22
N ASN A 266 22.72 -6.58 -31.18
CA ASN A 266 22.38 -6.17 -32.55
C ASN A 266 21.66 -7.28 -33.34
N ASP A 267 21.75 -8.53 -32.89
CA ASP A 267 21.07 -9.65 -33.53
C ASP A 267 19.59 -9.76 -33.13
N LEU A 268 19.12 -8.97 -32.13
CA LEU A 268 17.74 -8.96 -31.67
C LEU A 268 16.81 -8.27 -32.68
N VAL A 269 15.55 -8.71 -32.72
CA VAL A 269 14.48 -8.05 -33.48
C VAL A 269 13.78 -7.07 -32.55
N LEU A 270 14.21 -5.81 -32.55
CA LEU A 270 13.83 -4.81 -31.54
C LEU A 270 12.68 -3.90 -31.98
N SER A 271 11.74 -3.64 -31.07
CA SER A 271 10.86 -2.46 -31.18
C SER A 271 11.67 -1.17 -30.95
N LYS A 272 11.00 -0.02 -31.10
CA LYS A 272 11.51 1.24 -30.53
C LYS A 272 11.41 1.22 -29.01
N SER A 273 12.24 2.03 -28.35
CA SER A 273 12.27 2.16 -26.90
C SER A 273 11.35 3.25 -26.38
N LEU A 274 10.98 3.12 -25.10
CA LEU A 274 10.17 4.08 -24.35
C LEU A 274 10.67 4.14 -22.90
N ASN A 275 10.58 5.31 -22.29
CA ASN A 275 10.56 5.49 -20.84
C ASN A 275 9.10 5.53 -20.36
N VAL A 276 8.85 5.38 -19.05
CA VAL A 276 7.49 5.46 -18.51
C VAL A 276 6.78 6.78 -18.89
N ASP A 277 7.52 7.89 -18.88
CA ASP A 277 7.00 9.23 -19.20
C ASP A 277 6.69 9.44 -20.69
N ASP A 278 7.18 8.57 -21.58
CA ASP A 278 6.75 8.55 -22.98
C ASP A 278 5.36 7.91 -23.14
N GLY A 279 4.87 7.23 -22.10
CA GLY A 279 3.57 6.58 -22.07
C GLY A 279 2.42 7.55 -21.88
N THR A 280 1.24 7.16 -22.37
CA THR A 280 0.01 7.90 -22.07
C THR A 280 -0.45 7.54 -20.67
N LEU A 281 -0.50 8.51 -19.75
CA LEU A 281 -1.06 8.28 -18.42
C LEU A 281 -2.49 7.76 -18.58
N ALA A 282 -2.73 6.57 -18.04
CA ALA A 282 -4.07 6.08 -17.79
C ALA A 282 -4.64 6.92 -16.62
N ALA A 283 -4.99 8.17 -16.90
CA ALA A 283 -5.79 8.97 -16.00
C ALA A 283 -7.00 8.10 -15.65
N GLY A 284 -7.44 8.10 -14.39
CA GLY A 284 -8.54 7.28 -13.87
C GLY A 284 -9.92 7.49 -14.54
N GLY A 285 -9.96 7.94 -15.80
CA GLY A 285 -11.05 7.74 -16.72
C GLY A 285 -11.57 6.32 -16.64
N GLY A 286 -12.87 6.22 -16.41
CA GLY A 286 -13.57 4.97 -16.13
C GLY A 286 -14.00 4.87 -14.67
N ARG A 287 -13.38 5.54 -13.70
CA ARG A 287 -13.88 5.55 -12.30
C ARG A 287 -15.16 6.38 -12.19
N TYR A 288 -16.11 5.88 -11.40
CA TYR A 288 -17.22 6.66 -10.88
C TYR A 288 -16.75 7.55 -9.72
N GLU A 289 -16.56 8.84 -10.04
CA GLU A 289 -16.00 9.83 -9.09
C GLU A 289 -17.03 10.81 -8.51
N SER A 290 -18.31 10.68 -8.87
CA SER A 290 -19.35 11.54 -8.32
C SER A 290 -19.52 11.34 -6.81
N ASN A 291 -19.97 12.39 -6.13
CA ASN A 291 -20.29 12.39 -4.69
C ASN A 291 -19.09 12.22 -3.75
N ILE A 292 -17.86 12.20 -4.27
CA ILE A 292 -16.63 12.23 -3.47
C ILE A 292 -16.57 13.53 -2.67
N ILE A 293 -16.30 13.42 -1.37
CA ILE A 293 -16.15 14.54 -0.44
C ILE A 293 -14.80 14.55 0.29
N ALA A 294 -14.00 13.48 0.16
CA ALA A 294 -12.59 13.44 0.52
C ALA A 294 -11.89 12.42 -0.39
N ARG A 295 -10.71 12.76 -0.92
CA ARG A 295 -9.96 11.86 -1.84
C ARG A 295 -8.46 11.98 -1.66
N TYR A 296 -7.80 10.85 -1.50
CA TYR A 296 -6.36 10.74 -1.34
C TYR A 296 -5.82 9.76 -2.38
N GLU A 297 -5.17 10.32 -3.41
CA GLU A 297 -4.48 9.57 -4.44
C GLU A 297 -2.98 9.42 -4.14
N PHE A 298 -2.45 10.20 -3.20
CA PHE A 298 -1.04 10.17 -2.77
C PHE A 298 -0.02 10.48 -3.89
N LYS A 299 -0.41 11.33 -4.84
CA LYS A 299 0.43 11.79 -5.97
C LYS A 299 1.61 12.67 -5.56
N THR A 300 1.49 13.40 -4.44
CA THR A 300 2.52 14.34 -3.98
C THR A 300 3.88 13.66 -3.78
N GLY A 301 3.93 12.42 -3.29
CA GLY A 301 5.15 11.60 -3.25
C GLY A 301 6.28 12.08 -2.32
N GLU A 302 6.17 13.27 -1.73
CA GLU A 302 7.14 13.84 -0.82
C GLU A 302 6.52 14.76 0.25
N GLY A 303 7.35 15.15 1.24
CA GLY A 303 6.89 15.92 2.39
C GLY A 303 6.08 15.09 3.39
N LEU A 304 5.35 15.77 4.27
CA LEU A 304 4.62 15.14 5.38
C LEU A 304 3.09 15.30 5.25
N THR A 305 2.59 15.74 4.10
CA THR A 305 1.18 16.08 3.91
C THR A 305 0.62 15.32 2.71
N ALA A 306 -0.41 14.50 2.93
CA ALA A 306 -1.24 13.98 1.86
C ALA A 306 -2.44 14.91 1.63
N PHE A 307 -2.52 15.49 0.44
CA PHE A 307 -3.55 16.48 0.14
C PHE A 307 -4.90 15.83 -0.23
N ASP A 308 -6.02 16.39 0.29
CA ASP A 308 -7.38 16.05 -0.14
C ASP A 308 -7.66 16.64 -1.53
N SER A 309 -7.62 15.76 -2.52
CA SER A 309 -7.83 16.05 -3.95
C SER A 309 -9.31 15.97 -4.39
N SER A 310 -10.26 15.93 -3.46
CA SER A 310 -11.70 15.79 -3.80
C SER A 310 -12.29 17.01 -4.52
N GLY A 311 -11.61 18.15 -4.49
CA GLY A 311 -12.16 19.41 -4.96
C GLY A 311 -13.27 20.00 -4.08
N VAL A 312 -13.54 19.43 -2.88
CA VAL A 312 -14.62 19.89 -1.98
C VAL A 312 -14.04 20.58 -0.75
N ASP A 313 -14.44 21.84 -0.52
CA ASP A 313 -13.96 22.63 0.63
C ASP A 313 -14.80 22.41 1.91
N PRO A 314 -14.19 22.55 3.12
CA PRO A 314 -12.75 22.66 3.34
C PRO A 314 -12.02 21.34 3.03
N SER A 315 -10.86 21.42 2.41
CA SER A 315 -10.02 20.26 2.08
C SER A 315 -9.49 19.61 3.37
N ILE A 316 -9.56 18.29 3.48
CA ILE A 316 -9.09 17.53 4.65
C ILE A 316 -7.65 17.05 4.40
N HIS A 317 -6.68 17.96 4.36
CA HIS A 317 -5.28 17.52 4.23
C HIS A 317 -4.87 16.67 5.43
N LEU A 318 -4.19 15.55 5.18
CA LEU A 318 -3.74 14.61 6.20
C LEU A 318 -2.26 14.83 6.50
N GLN A 319 -1.95 15.10 7.76
CA GLN A 319 -0.59 15.24 8.26
C GLN A 319 -0.04 13.89 8.72
N PHE A 320 1.17 13.54 8.28
CA PHE A 320 1.87 12.34 8.72
C PHE A 320 2.41 12.51 10.14
N ASN A 321 2.28 11.46 10.95
CA ASN A 321 2.79 11.36 12.31
C ASN A 321 3.34 9.93 12.53
N GLY A 322 4.51 9.80 13.15
CA GLY A 322 5.17 8.50 13.28
C GLY A 322 5.84 8.05 11.99
N ASP A 323 6.06 6.75 11.83
CA ASP A 323 6.71 6.18 10.64
C ASP A 323 5.69 5.97 9.52
N VAL A 324 5.66 6.97 8.63
CA VAL A 324 4.86 7.01 7.39
C VAL A 324 5.80 7.41 6.27
N THR A 325 5.89 6.58 5.23
CA THR A 325 6.72 6.86 4.05
C THR A 325 5.88 6.86 2.79
N TRP A 326 6.24 7.66 1.81
CA TRP A 326 5.62 7.59 0.48
C TRP A 326 5.97 6.26 -0.20
N GLU A 327 5.01 5.74 -0.97
CA GLU A 327 5.19 4.53 -1.80
C GLU A 327 5.15 4.93 -3.27
N GLY A 328 6.15 4.50 -4.05
CA GLY A 328 6.25 4.72 -5.49
C GLY A 328 5.10 4.08 -6.24
N GLY A 329 4.58 4.75 -7.28
CA GLY A 329 3.31 4.38 -7.92
C GLY A 329 2.06 4.97 -7.29
N TRP A 330 2.26 6.02 -6.50
CA TRP A 330 1.28 6.68 -5.65
C TRP A 330 0.80 5.79 -4.49
N GLY A 331 1.02 6.27 -3.27
CA GLY A 331 0.59 5.61 -2.05
C GLY A 331 1.37 6.08 -0.82
N ILE A 332 0.94 5.59 0.34
CA ILE A 332 1.66 5.73 1.60
C ILE A 332 1.81 4.37 2.25
N ARG A 333 2.98 4.11 2.81
CA ARG A 333 3.29 2.99 3.68
C ARG A 333 3.25 3.46 5.13
N LEU A 334 2.57 2.68 5.95
CA LEU A 334 2.34 2.94 7.36
C LEU A 334 3.02 1.82 8.15
N ASN A 335 3.95 2.19 9.03
CA ASN A 335 4.61 1.28 9.96
C ASN A 335 4.43 1.85 11.36
N ASN A 336 3.34 1.53 12.06
CA ASN A 336 3.02 2.15 13.36
C ASN A 336 2.92 3.70 13.32
N GLY A 337 2.74 4.28 12.13
CA GLY A 337 2.46 5.71 11.89
C GLY A 337 0.99 5.98 11.59
N LYS A 338 0.65 7.24 11.30
CA LYS A 338 -0.68 7.64 10.83
C LYS A 338 -0.67 8.90 9.98
N ALA A 339 -1.64 9.01 9.08
CA ALA A 339 -1.97 10.24 8.37
C ALA A 339 -3.30 10.79 8.91
N GLN A 340 -3.32 12.02 9.43
CA GLN A 340 -4.47 12.55 10.18
C GLN A 340 -4.86 13.96 9.74
N GLY A 341 -6.16 14.17 9.51
CA GLY A 341 -6.76 15.48 9.27
C GLY A 341 -7.09 16.24 10.56
N SER A 342 -7.34 17.54 10.44
CA SER A 342 -7.83 18.32 11.58
C SER A 342 -9.32 18.05 11.85
N THR A 343 -9.75 18.13 13.11
CA THR A 343 -11.18 18.01 13.46
C THR A 343 -12.03 19.08 12.78
N ALA A 344 -11.49 20.30 12.60
CA ALA A 344 -12.18 21.40 11.96
C ALA A 344 -12.48 21.14 10.47
N THR A 345 -11.53 20.58 9.72
CA THR A 345 -11.72 20.23 8.31
C THR A 345 -12.54 18.94 8.16
N SER A 346 -12.33 17.95 9.04
CA SER A 346 -13.06 16.68 9.03
C SER A 346 -14.55 16.82 9.34
N LYS A 347 -14.99 17.90 10.02
CA LYS A 347 -16.41 18.22 10.23
C LYS A 347 -17.27 18.16 8.96
N LYS A 348 -16.68 18.48 7.80
CA LYS A 348 -17.32 18.39 6.47
C LYS A 348 -17.96 17.02 6.23
N LEU A 349 -17.31 15.93 6.68
CA LEU A 349 -17.83 14.57 6.51
C LEU A 349 -19.18 14.41 7.21
N SER A 350 -19.26 14.80 8.49
CA SER A 350 -20.50 14.74 9.27
C SER A 350 -21.60 15.61 8.64
N ASP A 351 -21.30 16.84 8.23
CA ASP A 351 -22.29 17.75 7.65
C ASP A 351 -22.90 17.20 6.33
N MET A 352 -22.05 16.66 5.45
CA MET A 352 -22.49 16.18 4.14
C MET A 352 -23.15 14.80 4.19
N ILE A 353 -22.61 13.87 4.99
CA ILE A 353 -23.15 12.50 5.12
C ILE A 353 -24.48 12.51 5.88
N ARG A 354 -24.64 13.34 6.92
CA ARG A 354 -25.92 13.45 7.64
C ARG A 354 -27.02 14.04 6.77
N THR A 355 -26.65 14.85 5.78
CA THR A 355 -27.60 15.46 4.85
C THR A 355 -28.18 14.43 3.87
N THR A 356 -27.35 13.51 3.38
CA THR A 356 -27.77 12.45 2.44
C THR A 356 -28.30 11.21 3.16
N GLY A 357 -27.81 10.93 4.38
CA GLY A 357 -28.09 9.72 5.13
C GLY A 357 -27.34 8.48 4.60
N GLU A 358 -26.40 8.67 3.68
CA GLU A 358 -25.75 7.62 2.91
C GLU A 358 -24.24 7.89 2.84
N LEU A 359 -23.43 6.84 2.70
CA LEU A 359 -22.00 7.00 2.46
C LEU A 359 -21.41 5.80 1.72
N THR A 360 -20.24 6.04 1.13
CA THR A 360 -19.30 4.99 0.72
C THR A 360 -17.90 5.35 1.18
N LEU A 361 -17.20 4.41 1.81
CA LEU A 361 -15.75 4.46 2.02
C LEU A 361 -15.12 3.51 1.01
N GLU A 362 -14.20 4.00 0.20
CA GLU A 362 -13.47 3.21 -0.79
C GLU A 362 -11.97 3.31 -0.51
N ALA A 363 -11.26 2.18 -0.55
CA ALA A 363 -9.82 2.14 -0.38
C ALA A 363 -9.15 1.04 -1.22
N TRP A 364 -7.90 1.28 -1.59
CA TRP A 364 -7.00 0.26 -2.14
C TRP A 364 -5.85 0.01 -1.16
N LEU A 365 -5.78 -1.21 -0.67
CA LEU A 365 -5.01 -1.58 0.52
C LEU A 365 -4.06 -2.75 0.23
N VAL A 366 -2.85 -2.71 0.79
CA VAL A 366 -1.95 -3.85 0.90
C VAL A 366 -1.63 -4.04 2.38
N PRO A 367 -2.34 -4.91 3.12
CA PRO A 367 -1.97 -5.26 4.49
C PRO A 367 -0.54 -5.81 4.57
N ALA A 368 0.23 -5.41 5.57
CA ALA A 368 1.58 -5.95 5.78
C ALA A 368 1.57 -7.46 6.07
N SER A 369 0.52 -7.92 6.76
CA SER A 369 0.24 -9.35 6.99
C SER A 369 -1.26 -9.58 7.26
N THR A 370 -1.66 -10.85 7.25
CA THR A 370 -3.02 -11.29 7.66
C THR A 370 -3.13 -11.58 9.17
N GLY A 371 -2.12 -11.21 9.97
CA GLY A 371 -2.05 -11.52 11.41
C GLY A 371 -2.25 -10.31 12.32
N GLN A 372 -2.66 -9.16 11.77
CA GLN A 372 -2.87 -7.94 12.55
C GLN A 372 -4.24 -7.98 13.23
N ASP A 373 -4.30 -7.60 14.50
CA ASP A 373 -5.53 -7.58 15.29
C ASP A 373 -5.75 -6.21 15.93
N ASP A 374 -7.02 -5.80 16.02
CA ASP A 374 -7.41 -4.49 16.54
C ASP A 374 -6.68 -3.35 15.80
N ALA A 375 -6.53 -3.49 14.48
CA ALA A 375 -5.69 -2.63 13.64
C ALA A 375 -6.58 -1.70 12.78
N HIS A 376 -6.54 -0.40 13.04
CA HIS A 376 -7.45 0.57 12.40
C HIS A 376 -6.87 1.12 11.09
N ILE A 377 -7.54 0.83 9.96
CA ILE A 377 -7.08 1.22 8.62
C ILE A 377 -7.52 2.65 8.30
N ILE A 378 -8.82 2.94 8.43
CA ILE A 378 -9.39 4.27 8.18
C ILE A 378 -10.46 4.54 9.24
N SER A 379 -10.28 5.59 10.03
CA SER A 379 -11.16 5.95 11.15
C SER A 379 -11.62 7.41 11.07
N TYR A 380 -12.91 7.65 11.30
CA TYR A 380 -13.47 8.95 11.62
C TYR A 380 -13.96 8.93 13.08
N SER A 381 -13.06 9.31 13.99
CA SER A 381 -13.17 8.99 15.43
C SER A 381 -12.47 10.02 16.32
N ALA A 382 -12.72 9.91 17.63
CA ALA A 382 -11.98 10.64 18.67
C ALA A 382 -11.05 9.74 19.50
N GLY A 383 -11.08 8.43 19.28
CA GLY A 383 -10.34 7.43 20.05
C GLY A 383 -10.99 6.06 19.98
N PRO A 384 -10.51 5.08 20.77
CA PRO A 384 -10.87 3.68 20.63
C PRO A 384 -12.30 3.37 21.08
N ASP A 385 -12.96 4.27 21.83
CA ASP A 385 -14.30 4.06 22.38
C ASP A 385 -15.37 5.02 21.80
N ALA A 386 -14.99 5.90 20.86
CA ALA A 386 -15.91 6.90 20.30
C ALA A 386 -15.59 7.18 18.83
N ARG A 387 -16.49 6.74 17.94
CA ARG A 387 -16.30 6.82 16.48
C ARG A 387 -17.61 6.99 15.74
N ASN A 388 -17.52 7.58 14.55
CA ASN A 388 -18.62 7.58 13.59
C ASN A 388 -18.47 6.43 12.60
N LEU A 389 -17.24 6.15 12.17
CA LEU A 389 -16.90 5.14 11.18
C LEU A 389 -15.48 4.63 11.43
N THR A 390 -15.24 3.33 11.31
CA THR A 390 -13.89 2.75 11.24
C THR A 390 -13.92 1.49 10.39
N LEU A 391 -13.04 1.44 9.40
CA LEU A 391 -12.61 0.22 8.73
C LEU A 391 -11.34 -0.27 9.44
N ALA A 392 -11.39 -1.47 9.98
CA ALA A 392 -10.31 -2.12 10.72
C ALA A 392 -10.00 -3.50 10.14
N GLN A 393 -8.87 -4.07 10.58
CA GLN A 393 -8.46 -5.43 10.35
C GLN A 393 -8.43 -6.20 11.69
N SER A 394 -8.96 -7.42 11.69
CA SER A 394 -8.71 -8.43 12.72
C SER A 394 -8.44 -9.76 12.04
N GLY A 395 -7.23 -10.29 12.25
CA GLY A 395 -6.68 -11.41 11.50
C GLY A 395 -6.86 -11.24 9.99
N SER A 396 -7.57 -12.19 9.40
CA SER A 396 -7.88 -12.24 7.97
C SER A 396 -9.24 -11.63 7.60
N ASN A 397 -9.83 -10.81 8.49
CA ASN A 397 -11.12 -10.15 8.24
C ASN A 397 -11.01 -8.63 8.25
N TYR A 398 -11.89 -8.01 7.47
CA TYR A 398 -12.19 -6.59 7.59
C TYR A 398 -13.37 -6.40 8.54
N GLN A 399 -13.24 -5.42 9.43
CA GLN A 399 -14.23 -5.05 10.43
C GLN A 399 -14.71 -3.63 10.19
N LEU A 400 -16.03 -3.44 10.26
CA LEU A 400 -16.69 -2.16 10.07
C LEU A 400 -17.47 -1.77 11.31
N PHE A 401 -16.93 -0.77 12.01
CA PHE A 401 -17.62 -0.09 13.09
C PHE A 401 -18.29 1.16 12.53
N GLN A 402 -19.57 1.34 12.83
CA GLN A 402 -20.29 2.52 12.36
C GLN A 402 -21.38 2.93 13.35
N ARG A 403 -21.40 4.22 13.68
CA ARG A 403 -22.44 4.81 14.52
C ARG A 403 -23.71 5.01 13.69
N ILE A 404 -24.80 4.35 14.06
CA ILE A 404 -26.05 4.30 13.32
C ILE A 404 -27.19 4.51 14.30
N GLY A 405 -27.65 5.75 14.43
CA GLY A 405 -28.81 6.11 15.26
C GLY A 405 -28.73 5.52 16.66
N GLU A 406 -29.79 4.80 17.04
CA GLU A 406 -29.89 3.98 18.27
C GLU A 406 -29.58 2.49 18.02
N ALA A 407 -29.23 2.14 16.77
CA ALA A 407 -29.00 0.76 16.36
C ALA A 407 -27.58 0.29 16.71
N THR A 408 -26.63 1.21 16.84
CA THR A 408 -25.31 0.98 17.42
C THR A 408 -25.00 1.98 18.53
N ASP A 409 -24.02 1.67 19.38
CA ASP A 409 -23.58 2.55 20.45
C ASP A 409 -22.67 3.70 19.97
N GLY A 410 -22.13 4.48 20.92
CA GLY A 410 -21.19 5.57 20.61
C GLY A 410 -19.87 5.12 19.97
N ASN A 411 -19.56 3.82 20.05
CA ASN A 411 -18.41 3.19 19.45
C ASN A 411 -18.73 2.48 18.12
N GLY A 412 -19.99 2.51 17.68
CA GLY A 412 -20.42 1.85 16.45
C GLY A 412 -20.54 0.33 16.56
N GLU A 413 -20.73 -0.20 17.78
CA GLU A 413 -21.00 -1.61 18.04
C GLU A 413 -22.51 -1.92 17.99
N PRO A 414 -22.94 -3.11 17.49
CA PRO A 414 -22.10 -4.23 17.06
C PRO A 414 -21.43 -4.05 15.68
N VAL A 415 -20.19 -4.51 15.55
CA VAL A 415 -19.38 -4.51 14.32
C VAL A 415 -20.00 -5.36 13.20
N LEU A 416 -19.82 -4.95 11.94
CA LEU A 416 -19.99 -5.83 10.77
C LEU A 416 -18.62 -6.36 10.37
N GLU A 417 -18.45 -7.68 10.39
CA GLU A 417 -17.22 -8.36 10.01
C GLU A 417 -17.43 -9.15 8.71
N THR A 418 -16.40 -9.24 7.88
CA THR A 418 -16.44 -10.06 6.65
C THR A 418 -16.65 -11.54 6.95
N ALA A 419 -17.28 -12.25 6.02
CA ALA A 419 -17.33 -13.71 6.02
C ALA A 419 -16.16 -14.30 5.20
N ASP A 420 -15.76 -15.53 5.56
CA ASP A 420 -14.82 -16.39 4.83
C ASP A 420 -13.37 -15.84 4.71
N ASP A 421 -12.91 -15.07 5.70
CA ASP A 421 -11.51 -14.64 5.85
C ASP A 421 -10.88 -14.06 4.55
N PRO A 422 -11.49 -13.04 3.92
CA PRO A 422 -11.15 -12.63 2.55
C PRO A 422 -9.89 -11.78 2.44
N LEU A 423 -9.34 -11.29 3.55
CA LEU A 423 -8.17 -10.40 3.56
C LEU A 423 -6.89 -11.16 3.20
N GLN A 424 -6.07 -10.55 2.35
CA GLN A 424 -4.81 -11.09 1.88
C GLN A 424 -3.71 -10.04 2.00
N ALA A 425 -2.45 -10.46 2.18
CA ALA A 425 -1.28 -9.58 2.16
C ALA A 425 -0.88 -9.19 0.72
N SER A 426 -1.85 -8.77 -0.08
CA SER A 426 -1.71 -8.32 -1.47
C SER A 426 -2.67 -7.17 -1.74
N LEU A 427 -2.49 -6.45 -2.84
CA LEU A 427 -3.36 -5.33 -3.20
C LEU A 427 -4.82 -5.77 -3.33
N GLN A 428 -5.69 -5.20 -2.51
CA GLN A 428 -7.12 -5.43 -2.52
C GLN A 428 -7.88 -4.11 -2.60
N HIS A 429 -8.96 -4.12 -3.37
CA HIS A 429 -9.96 -3.06 -3.36
C HIS A 429 -11.00 -3.39 -2.30
N VAL A 430 -11.23 -2.44 -1.39
CA VAL A 430 -12.23 -2.56 -0.33
C VAL A 430 -13.17 -1.38 -0.44
N ALA A 431 -14.47 -1.65 -0.58
CA ALA A 431 -15.50 -0.63 -0.51
C ALA A 431 -16.52 -0.99 0.56
N VAL A 432 -16.95 0.01 1.31
CA VAL A 432 -17.99 -0.10 2.33
C VAL A 432 -19.09 0.88 1.99
N THR A 433 -20.33 0.40 1.89
CA THR A 433 -21.49 1.26 1.68
C THR A 433 -22.41 1.24 2.90
N PHE A 434 -23.12 2.34 3.10
CA PHE A 434 -24.26 2.40 4.00
C PHE A 434 -25.38 3.23 3.38
N ASP A 435 -26.59 2.70 3.43
CA ASP A 435 -27.83 3.43 3.19
C ASP A 435 -28.92 3.00 4.20
N PRO A 436 -29.93 3.85 4.48
CA PRO A 436 -30.91 3.59 5.53
C PRO A 436 -31.90 2.46 5.19
N VAL A 437 -31.84 1.88 3.99
CA VAL A 437 -32.68 0.76 3.54
C VAL A 437 -31.92 -0.57 3.62
N ASN A 438 -30.69 -0.62 3.12
CA ASN A 438 -29.90 -1.87 3.04
C ASN A 438 -28.89 -2.04 4.17
N GLY A 439 -28.61 -1.01 4.96
CA GLY A 439 -27.64 -1.07 6.07
C GLY A 439 -26.20 -1.06 5.58
N ARG A 440 -25.30 -1.64 6.38
CA ARG A 440 -23.87 -1.70 6.04
C ARG A 440 -23.60 -2.85 5.07
N GLN A 441 -22.75 -2.61 4.09
CA GLN A 441 -22.29 -3.65 3.16
C GLN A 441 -20.79 -3.49 2.91
N ILE A 442 -20.08 -4.61 2.79
CA ILE A 442 -18.64 -4.66 2.48
C ILE A 442 -18.47 -5.34 1.13
N TYR A 443 -17.59 -4.79 0.30
CA TYR A 443 -17.21 -5.29 -1.01
C TYR A 443 -15.71 -5.47 -1.05
N ILE A 444 -15.26 -6.61 -1.58
CA ILE A 444 -13.85 -6.96 -1.77
C ILE A 444 -13.64 -7.21 -3.26
N ASN A 445 -12.68 -6.51 -3.88
CA ASN A 445 -12.33 -6.63 -5.29
C ASN A 445 -13.56 -6.51 -6.21
N GLY A 446 -14.37 -5.47 -5.98
CA GLY A 446 -15.58 -5.19 -6.76
C GLY A 446 -16.79 -6.10 -6.46
N ALA A 447 -16.66 -7.14 -5.63
CA ALA A 447 -17.72 -8.10 -5.33
C ALA A 447 -18.24 -7.96 -3.89
N ARG A 448 -19.56 -8.06 -3.70
CA ARG A 448 -20.18 -7.99 -2.37
C ARG A 448 -19.77 -9.18 -1.51
N ASN A 449 -19.25 -8.93 -0.31
CA ASN A 449 -18.97 -9.98 0.67
C ASN A 449 -20.29 -10.57 1.24
N GLY A 450 -20.27 -11.86 1.59
CA GLY A 450 -21.44 -12.61 2.05
C GLY A 450 -21.88 -12.32 3.49
N ALA A 451 -21.16 -11.47 4.23
CA ALA A 451 -21.47 -11.14 5.61
C ALA A 451 -22.90 -10.59 5.79
N THR A 452 -23.53 -11.00 6.89
CA THR A 452 -24.85 -10.51 7.29
C THR A 452 -24.67 -9.43 8.34
N ASP A 453 -25.22 -8.23 8.09
CA ASP A 453 -25.21 -7.14 9.06
C ASP A 453 -26.03 -7.51 10.31
N PRO A 454 -25.44 -7.55 11.52
CA PRO A 454 -26.19 -7.80 12.75
C PRO A 454 -27.08 -6.61 13.17
N VAL A 455 -26.93 -5.45 12.52
CA VAL A 455 -27.62 -4.20 12.85
C VAL A 455 -28.76 -3.95 11.87
N ILE A 456 -29.90 -3.49 12.39
CA ILE A 456 -31.02 -3.04 11.56
C ILE A 456 -30.72 -1.64 11.01
N PRO A 457 -30.90 -1.38 9.70
CA PRO A 457 -30.66 -0.07 9.11
C PRO A 457 -31.45 1.06 9.82
N ALA A 458 -30.80 2.20 10.05
CA ALA A 458 -31.42 3.39 10.65
C ALA A 458 -30.79 4.69 10.10
N LEU A 459 -31.01 5.83 10.77
CA LEU A 459 -30.46 7.12 10.35
C LEU A 459 -29.07 7.38 10.96
N LEU A 460 -28.23 8.15 10.27
CA LEU A 460 -26.92 8.59 10.76
C LEU A 460 -26.99 9.90 11.58
N ASN A 461 -28.13 10.19 12.21
CA ASN A 461 -28.38 11.46 12.89
C ASN A 461 -27.54 11.67 14.17
N THR A 462 -26.94 10.61 14.70
CA THR A 462 -26.10 10.58 15.91
C THR A 462 -24.61 10.78 15.65
N TRP A 463 -24.21 11.05 14.40
CA TRP A 463 -22.81 11.34 14.06
C TRP A 463 -22.31 12.61 14.74
N ASP A 464 -21.13 12.51 15.36
CA ASP A 464 -20.45 13.59 16.05
C ASP A 464 -19.59 14.39 15.05
N ASP A 465 -19.61 15.71 15.08
CA ASP A 465 -18.86 16.55 14.14
C ASP A 465 -17.50 17.03 14.67
N THR A 466 -17.09 16.55 15.84
CA THR A 466 -15.83 16.94 16.50
C THR A 466 -14.67 15.98 16.25
N PHE A 467 -14.89 14.91 15.49
CA PHE A 467 -13.92 13.85 15.24
C PHE A 467 -12.94 14.18 14.10
N ALA A 468 -11.82 13.45 14.03
CA ALA A 468 -10.82 13.59 12.97
C ALA A 468 -10.83 12.37 12.05
N LEU A 469 -10.53 12.58 10.76
CA LEU A 469 -10.24 11.50 9.83
C LEU A 469 -8.78 11.06 10.01
N VAL A 470 -8.55 9.76 10.17
CA VAL A 470 -7.25 9.14 10.44
C VAL A 470 -7.09 7.92 9.53
N LEU A 471 -5.90 7.77 8.94
CA LEU A 471 -5.49 6.61 8.16
C LEU A 471 -4.31 5.92 8.86
N GLY A 472 -4.35 4.60 8.95
CA GLY A 472 -3.29 3.73 9.47
C GLY A 472 -3.23 3.57 10.99
N ASN A 473 -4.10 4.26 11.74
CA ASN A 473 -4.18 4.12 13.20
C ASN A 473 -5.49 4.73 13.72
N GLU A 474 -5.67 4.68 15.04
CA GLU A 474 -6.68 5.45 15.76
C GLU A 474 -6.16 6.87 16.11
N ALA A 475 -7.06 7.80 16.41
CA ALA A 475 -6.73 9.15 16.85
C ALA A 475 -5.79 9.17 18.07
N SER A 476 -5.88 8.16 18.95
CA SER A 476 -5.01 7.93 20.11
C SER A 476 -3.66 7.27 19.80
N SER A 477 -3.47 6.76 18.58
CA SER A 477 -2.23 6.09 18.12
C SER A 477 -1.93 4.74 18.78
N ASP A 478 -2.94 4.06 19.33
CA ASP A 478 -2.82 2.78 20.04
C ASP A 478 -3.52 1.61 19.33
N ARG A 479 -3.88 1.79 18.05
CA ARG A 479 -4.48 0.77 17.17
C ARG A 479 -3.79 0.77 15.79
N PRO A 480 -2.46 0.61 15.75
CA PRO A 480 -1.70 0.76 14.52
C PRO A 480 -2.10 -0.32 13.51
N TRP A 481 -2.23 0.11 12.26
CA TRP A 481 -2.32 -0.76 11.11
C TRP A 481 -1.06 -0.57 10.26
N GLU A 482 -0.42 -1.69 9.93
CA GLU A 482 0.76 -1.75 9.09
C GLU A 482 0.39 -2.21 7.68
N GLY A 483 0.87 -1.48 6.68
CA GLY A 483 0.58 -1.78 5.28
C GLY A 483 0.69 -0.57 4.37
N VAL A 484 0.17 -0.69 3.17
CA VAL A 484 0.17 0.36 2.15
C VAL A 484 -1.27 0.77 1.81
N ILE A 485 -1.53 2.07 1.77
CA ILE A 485 -2.76 2.64 1.20
C ILE A 485 -2.39 3.31 -0.11
N ARG A 486 -2.92 2.78 -1.22
CA ARG A 486 -2.71 3.30 -2.58
C ARG A 486 -3.74 4.37 -2.96
N PHE A 487 -4.93 4.29 -2.36
CA PHE A 487 -6.03 5.23 -2.56
C PHE A 487 -7.01 5.14 -1.41
N ALA A 488 -7.60 6.29 -1.05
CA ALA A 488 -8.73 6.34 -0.13
C ALA A 488 -9.71 7.44 -0.55
N ALA A 489 -11.00 7.15 -0.53
CA ALA A 489 -12.05 8.12 -0.79
C ALA A 489 -13.26 7.93 0.11
N ILE A 490 -13.96 9.03 0.38
CA ILE A 490 -15.26 9.03 1.05
C ILE A 490 -16.27 9.72 0.14
N HIS A 491 -17.36 9.01 -0.17
CA HIS A 491 -18.51 9.55 -0.89
C HIS A 491 -19.64 9.83 0.09
N ASN A 492 -20.44 10.88 -0.15
CA ASN A 492 -21.66 11.14 0.61
C ASN A 492 -22.90 10.42 0.05
N ARG A 493 -22.71 9.36 -0.75
CA ARG A 493 -23.75 8.49 -1.30
C ARG A 493 -23.32 7.04 -1.21
N ALA A 494 -24.28 6.14 -1.11
CA ALA A 494 -24.04 4.71 -1.27
C ALA A 494 -23.86 4.39 -2.76
N LEU A 495 -22.68 3.92 -3.14
CA LEU A 495 -22.41 3.48 -4.51
C LEU A 495 -23.16 2.18 -4.79
N THR A 496 -23.62 2.00 -6.03
CA THR A 496 -24.19 0.73 -6.47
C THR A 496 -23.09 -0.31 -6.72
N GLU A 497 -23.45 -1.59 -6.73
CA GLU A 497 -22.51 -2.67 -7.02
C GLU A 497 -21.83 -2.48 -8.40
N GLU A 498 -22.57 -1.99 -9.41
CA GLU A 498 -22.01 -1.69 -10.72
C GLU A 498 -21.00 -0.55 -10.68
N GLN A 499 -21.24 0.49 -9.87
CA GLN A 499 -20.31 1.60 -9.70
C GLN A 499 -19.04 1.17 -8.95
N ILE A 500 -19.18 0.35 -7.91
CA ILE A 500 -18.05 -0.22 -7.16
C ILE A 500 -17.21 -1.11 -8.08
N ARG A 501 -17.86 -1.96 -8.89
CA ARG A 501 -17.17 -2.79 -9.88
C ARG A 501 -16.48 -1.95 -10.95
N THR A 502 -17.12 -0.89 -11.42
CA THR A 502 -16.53 0.07 -12.36
C THR A 502 -15.25 0.69 -11.75
N ASN A 503 -15.28 1.08 -10.48
CA ASN A 503 -14.09 1.59 -9.78
C ASN A 503 -13.01 0.52 -9.56
N PHE A 504 -13.40 -0.73 -9.31
CA PHE A 504 -12.47 -1.84 -9.19
C PHE A 504 -11.75 -2.11 -10.52
N ASP A 505 -12.51 -2.22 -11.61
CA ASP A 505 -12.01 -2.51 -12.95
C ASP A 505 -11.09 -1.39 -13.46
N ALA A 506 -11.38 -0.13 -13.11
CA ALA A 506 -10.50 1.00 -13.40
C ALA A 506 -9.16 0.94 -12.64
N GLY A 507 -9.12 0.26 -11.49
CA GLY A 507 -7.92 0.07 -10.68
C GLY A 507 -7.42 1.32 -9.96
N VAL A 508 -6.14 1.29 -9.57
CA VAL A 508 -5.47 2.33 -8.77
C VAL A 508 -3.98 2.47 -9.13
N GLY A 509 -3.40 3.58 -8.70
CA GLY A 509 -1.99 3.88 -8.79
C GLY A 509 -1.61 4.58 -10.08
N GLU A 510 -0.33 4.88 -10.20
CA GLU A 510 0.23 5.45 -11.41
C GLU A 510 0.32 4.38 -12.51
N ARG A 511 -0.51 4.53 -13.55
CA ARG A 511 -0.65 3.59 -14.65
C ARG A 511 -0.44 4.29 -15.98
N TYR A 512 0.29 3.66 -16.89
CA TYR A 512 0.60 4.18 -18.22
C TYR A 512 0.28 3.14 -19.28
N PHE A 513 -0.19 3.59 -20.43
CA PHE A 513 -0.15 2.82 -21.66
C PHE A 513 1.16 3.13 -22.37
N LEU A 514 2.00 2.12 -22.59
CA LEU A 514 3.28 2.23 -23.31
C LEU A 514 3.17 1.58 -24.69
N PRO A 515 2.91 2.37 -25.75
CA PRO A 515 2.79 1.89 -27.13
C PRO A 515 4.17 1.74 -27.80
N PHE A 516 4.77 0.54 -27.76
CA PHE A 516 6.06 0.27 -28.41
C PHE A 516 5.92 0.21 -29.94
N TYR A 517 6.61 1.11 -30.65
CA TYR A 517 6.51 1.17 -32.12
C TYR A 517 7.20 -0.02 -32.80
N ILE A 518 6.44 -0.76 -33.61
CA ILE A 518 6.90 -1.91 -34.39
C ILE A 518 6.75 -1.73 -35.90
N GLY A 519 6.18 -0.61 -36.36
CA GLY A 519 5.86 -0.40 -37.78
C GLY A 519 7.04 -0.56 -38.74
N HIS A 520 8.25 -0.22 -38.30
CA HIS A 520 9.48 -0.40 -39.08
C HIS A 520 9.89 -1.86 -39.33
N LEU A 521 9.38 -2.81 -38.54
CA LEU A 521 9.68 -4.24 -38.70
C LEU A 521 8.68 -4.95 -39.64
N ILE A 522 7.51 -4.36 -39.82
CA ILE A 522 6.38 -4.98 -40.55
C ILE A 522 5.88 -4.11 -41.71
N ASP A 523 6.57 -3.02 -42.02
CA ASP A 523 6.22 -2.05 -43.06
C ASP A 523 4.80 -1.46 -42.91
N GLN A 524 4.33 -1.30 -41.66
CA GLN A 524 3.03 -0.69 -41.34
C GLN A 524 3.19 0.56 -40.47
N PRO A 525 2.98 1.77 -41.02
CA PRO A 525 2.89 3.01 -40.22
C PRO A 525 1.80 2.91 -39.14
N GLY A 526 1.98 3.64 -38.04
CA GLY A 526 1.07 3.61 -36.91
C GLY A 526 0.99 2.31 -36.12
N ALA A 527 1.80 1.28 -36.39
CA ALA A 527 1.70 -0.03 -35.72
C ALA A 527 2.49 -0.09 -34.39
N TYR A 528 1.79 -0.42 -33.30
CA TYR A 528 2.32 -0.48 -31.94
C TYR A 528 1.90 -1.78 -31.23
N VAL A 529 2.75 -2.23 -30.30
CA VAL A 529 2.36 -3.16 -29.24
C VAL A 529 2.28 -2.37 -27.94
N VAL A 530 1.10 -2.31 -27.34
CA VAL A 530 0.83 -1.50 -26.15
C VAL A 530 0.83 -2.39 -24.92
N PHE A 531 1.50 -1.94 -23.87
CA PHE A 531 1.40 -2.52 -22.53
C PHE A 531 0.68 -1.58 -21.58
N GLU A 532 -0.13 -2.14 -20.69
CA GLU A 532 -0.48 -1.48 -19.43
C GLU A 532 0.68 -1.64 -18.46
N VAL A 533 1.22 -0.52 -17.96
CA VAL A 533 2.35 -0.51 -17.04
C VAL A 533 2.02 0.28 -15.80
N SER A 534 2.36 -0.27 -14.65
CA SER A 534 2.16 0.40 -13.38
C SER A 534 3.30 0.11 -12.42
N ARG A 535 3.54 1.03 -11.48
CA ARG A 535 4.46 0.78 -10.37
C ARG A 535 3.79 -0.20 -9.40
N PHE A 536 4.32 -1.42 -9.34
CA PHE A 536 3.79 -2.45 -8.44
C PHE A 536 4.20 -2.15 -6.99
N ASP A 537 5.47 -1.78 -6.81
CA ASP A 537 6.07 -1.32 -5.55
C ASP A 537 7.26 -0.36 -5.82
N ASN A 538 8.05 -0.09 -4.79
CA ASN A 538 9.26 0.72 -4.89
C ASN A 538 10.38 0.11 -5.76
N PHE A 539 10.30 -1.17 -6.09
CA PHE A 539 11.38 -1.94 -6.73
C PHE A 539 10.97 -2.61 -8.05
N SER A 540 9.70 -2.51 -8.46
CA SER A 540 9.21 -3.20 -9.65
C SER A 540 8.07 -2.48 -10.38
N TYR A 541 8.04 -2.68 -11.70
CA TYR A 541 6.94 -2.36 -12.59
C TYR A 541 6.14 -3.63 -12.89
N LEU A 542 4.81 -3.52 -12.95
CA LEU A 542 3.95 -4.53 -13.55
C LEU A 542 3.68 -4.15 -14.99
N PHE A 543 4.14 -4.98 -15.93
CA PHE A 543 3.77 -4.94 -17.35
C PHE A 543 2.68 -5.97 -17.60
N ALA A 544 1.53 -5.54 -18.12
CA ALA A 544 0.36 -6.39 -18.28
C ALA A 544 -0.40 -6.14 -19.58
N ALA A 545 -1.24 -7.12 -19.91
CA ALA A 545 -2.27 -7.03 -20.94
C ALA A 545 -1.79 -6.49 -22.30
N PRO A 546 -0.73 -7.05 -22.90
CA PRO A 546 -0.26 -6.55 -24.19
C PRO A 546 -1.33 -6.70 -25.27
N TYR A 547 -1.47 -5.68 -26.10
CA TYR A 547 -2.32 -5.69 -27.27
C TYR A 547 -1.67 -4.99 -28.46
N PHE A 548 -2.04 -5.42 -29.67
CA PHE A 548 -1.61 -4.78 -30.91
C PHE A 548 -2.62 -3.70 -31.32
N ILE A 549 -2.14 -2.52 -31.72
CA ILE A 549 -2.99 -1.45 -32.26
C ILE A 549 -2.28 -0.72 -33.40
N ASN A 550 -3.07 -0.22 -34.33
CA ASN A 550 -2.68 0.76 -35.33
C ASN A 550 -3.37 2.10 -35.05
N LEU A 551 -2.60 3.14 -34.73
CA LEU A 551 -3.13 4.47 -34.42
C LEU A 551 -3.45 5.32 -35.67
N GLU A 552 -3.00 4.89 -36.86
CA GLU A 552 -3.25 5.58 -38.13
C GLU A 552 -4.37 4.92 -38.96
N GLN A 553 -4.78 3.70 -38.62
CA GLN A 553 -5.69 2.88 -39.43
C GLN A 553 -6.70 2.10 -38.58
N ASP A 554 -7.99 2.26 -38.90
CA ASP A 554 -9.08 1.52 -38.24
C ASP A 554 -9.13 0.03 -38.63
N ILE A 555 -8.48 -0.35 -39.74
CA ILE A 555 -8.45 -1.73 -40.26
C ILE A 555 -7.04 -2.06 -40.74
N VAL A 556 -6.47 -3.13 -40.19
CA VAL A 556 -5.22 -3.76 -40.66
C VAL A 556 -5.57 -5.07 -41.35
N SER A 557 -5.49 -5.12 -42.68
CA SER A 557 -5.96 -6.27 -43.46
C SER A 557 -4.94 -7.39 -43.66
N GLU A 558 -3.66 -7.14 -43.35
CA GLU A 558 -2.57 -8.10 -43.51
C GLU A 558 -2.30 -8.80 -42.18
N GLU A 559 -2.26 -10.13 -42.20
CA GLU A 559 -1.88 -10.96 -41.05
C GLU A 559 -0.35 -11.05 -40.98
N VAL A 560 0.21 -10.74 -39.81
CA VAL A 560 1.65 -10.77 -39.56
C VAL A 560 1.94 -11.73 -38.40
N PRO A 561 2.83 -12.72 -38.56
CA PRO A 561 3.20 -13.62 -37.47
C PRO A 561 4.03 -12.90 -36.41
N LEU A 562 3.67 -13.11 -35.13
CA LEU A 562 4.36 -12.63 -33.94
C LEU A 562 4.62 -13.81 -33.00
N ALA A 563 5.89 -14.09 -32.69
CA ALA A 563 6.26 -15.12 -31.73
C ALA A 563 7.44 -14.69 -30.84
N GLY A 564 7.45 -15.21 -29.61
CA GLY A 564 8.56 -15.04 -28.67
C GLY A 564 8.74 -13.60 -28.18
N LEU A 565 7.66 -12.94 -27.76
CA LEU A 565 7.71 -11.56 -27.27
C LEU A 565 8.39 -11.49 -25.90
N ARG A 566 9.43 -10.66 -25.77
CA ARG A 566 10.15 -10.42 -24.52
C ARG A 566 10.31 -8.93 -24.26
N LEU A 567 10.36 -8.58 -22.97
CA LEU A 567 10.62 -7.22 -22.49
C LEU A 567 12.12 -7.06 -22.24
N GLY A 568 12.69 -5.99 -22.78
CA GLY A 568 14.02 -5.51 -22.48
C GLY A 568 13.98 -4.26 -21.60
N ILE A 569 15.01 -4.09 -20.78
CA ILE A 569 15.22 -2.94 -19.91
C ILE A 569 16.69 -2.52 -19.99
N ASN A 570 16.95 -1.21 -20.14
CA ASN A 570 18.28 -0.60 -20.07
C ASN A 570 19.37 -1.33 -20.89
N GLY A 571 19.05 -1.61 -22.16
CA GLY A 571 19.95 -2.27 -23.11
C GLY A 571 20.13 -3.78 -22.89
N GLN A 572 19.38 -4.41 -21.99
CA GLN A 572 19.46 -5.85 -21.72
C GLN A 572 18.08 -6.52 -21.78
N VAL A 573 18.05 -7.82 -22.04
CA VAL A 573 16.85 -8.64 -21.91
C VAL A 573 17.01 -9.48 -20.64
N PRO A 574 16.22 -9.24 -19.58
CA PRO A 574 16.31 -10.01 -18.35
C PRO A 574 16.07 -11.51 -18.57
N ASP A 575 16.85 -12.36 -17.90
CA ASP A 575 16.72 -13.82 -17.94
C ASP A 575 15.42 -14.34 -17.30
N VAL A 576 14.81 -13.53 -16.42
CA VAL A 576 13.57 -13.80 -15.72
C VAL A 576 12.51 -12.76 -16.10
N ALA A 577 11.26 -12.94 -15.64
CA ALA A 577 10.15 -12.03 -15.94
C ALA A 577 9.76 -11.92 -17.43
N GLN A 578 9.90 -13.01 -18.18
CA GLN A 578 9.53 -13.10 -19.61
C GLN A 578 8.23 -13.88 -19.82
N ALA A 579 7.13 -13.47 -19.16
CA ALA A 579 5.85 -14.19 -19.20
C ALA A 579 5.22 -14.29 -20.60
N PHE A 580 5.65 -13.44 -21.54
CA PHE A 580 5.13 -13.34 -22.91
C PHE A 580 6.00 -14.11 -23.93
N ALA A 581 7.10 -14.72 -23.49
CA ALA A 581 8.06 -15.41 -24.37
C ALA A 581 7.46 -16.62 -25.10
N THR A 582 6.32 -17.15 -24.64
CA THR A 582 5.63 -18.26 -25.29
C THR A 582 4.51 -17.82 -26.23
N LEU A 583 4.34 -16.51 -26.46
CA LEU A 583 3.38 -16.02 -27.44
C LEU A 583 3.75 -16.54 -28.83
N ASP A 584 2.75 -17.06 -29.54
CA ASP A 584 2.81 -17.50 -30.94
C ASP A 584 1.43 -17.26 -31.54
N THR A 585 1.30 -16.15 -32.27
CA THR A 585 0.03 -15.66 -32.83
C THR A 585 0.26 -14.95 -34.15
N GLU A 586 -0.82 -14.62 -34.83
CA GLU A 586 -0.85 -13.65 -35.93
C GLU A 586 -1.51 -12.37 -35.39
N ILE A 587 -1.08 -11.22 -35.91
CA ILE A 587 -1.66 -9.90 -35.61
C ILE A 587 -2.19 -9.27 -36.90
N GLY A 588 -3.31 -8.54 -36.82
CA GLY A 588 -3.99 -7.98 -37.98
C GLY A 588 -5.01 -8.94 -38.62
N GLY A 589 -5.43 -8.65 -39.84
CA GLY A 589 -6.39 -9.46 -40.59
C GLY A 589 -7.82 -9.38 -40.04
N ASP A 590 -8.55 -10.49 -40.11
CA ASP A 590 -9.97 -10.57 -39.73
C ASP A 590 -10.19 -10.40 -38.20
N GLY A 591 -9.14 -10.51 -37.38
CA GLY A 591 -9.18 -10.40 -35.92
C GLY A 591 -9.04 -8.97 -35.37
N TYR A 592 -8.66 -8.00 -36.21
CA TYR A 592 -8.35 -6.63 -35.80
C TYR A 592 -9.57 -5.70 -35.79
N SER A 593 -9.65 -4.81 -34.79
CA SER A 593 -10.62 -3.71 -34.73
C SER A 593 -9.97 -2.39 -34.32
N GLU A 594 -10.72 -1.28 -34.42
CA GLU A 594 -10.29 0.06 -33.97
C GLU A 594 -9.92 0.13 -32.48
N GLN A 595 -10.33 -0.86 -31.67
CA GLN A 595 -9.96 -0.99 -30.26
C GLN A 595 -8.65 -1.77 -30.04
N GLY A 596 -8.01 -2.25 -31.12
CA GLY A 596 -6.86 -3.13 -31.08
C GLY A 596 -7.19 -4.61 -30.87
N GLU A 597 -6.15 -5.42 -30.86
CA GLU A 597 -6.20 -6.89 -30.76
C GLU A 597 -5.41 -7.35 -29.52
N THR A 598 -6.10 -7.95 -28.54
CA THR A 598 -5.46 -8.45 -27.31
C THR A 598 -4.53 -9.63 -27.61
N LEU A 599 -3.26 -9.53 -27.22
CA LEU A 599 -2.26 -10.60 -27.38
C LEU A 599 -2.21 -11.53 -26.16
N SER A 600 -2.31 -10.96 -24.95
CA SER A 600 -2.30 -11.72 -23.71
C SER A 600 -3.06 -11.00 -22.61
N ARG A 601 -3.49 -11.77 -21.60
CA ARG A 601 -4.02 -11.24 -20.33
C ARG A 601 -3.04 -11.41 -19.17
N LEU A 602 -1.87 -11.98 -19.44
CA LEU A 602 -0.84 -12.18 -18.43
C LEU A 602 -0.18 -10.85 -18.05
N GLY A 603 0.44 -10.85 -16.88
CA GLY A 603 1.32 -9.77 -16.43
C GLY A 603 2.67 -10.33 -15.98
N THR A 604 3.67 -9.46 -15.94
CA THR A 604 5.00 -9.80 -15.44
C THR A 604 5.62 -8.61 -14.70
N LEU A 605 6.50 -8.91 -13.75
CA LEU A 605 7.16 -7.90 -12.93
C LEU A 605 8.58 -7.66 -13.46
N LEU A 606 8.86 -6.45 -13.95
CA LEU A 606 10.21 -6.02 -14.26
C LEU A 606 10.79 -5.25 -13.07
N PRO A 607 12.05 -5.47 -12.69
CA PRO A 607 12.68 -4.66 -11.65
C PRO A 607 12.84 -3.21 -12.10
N VAL A 608 12.75 -2.29 -11.14
CA VAL A 608 13.22 -0.91 -11.26
C VAL A 608 14.73 -0.93 -11.11
N GLU A 609 15.47 -0.47 -12.12
CA GLU A 609 16.93 -0.52 -12.11
C GLU A 609 17.56 0.86 -11.91
N GLN A 610 17.19 1.82 -12.75
CA GLN A 610 17.70 3.19 -12.76
C GLN A 610 16.68 4.21 -12.21
N GLY A 611 15.45 3.77 -11.92
CA GLY A 611 14.34 4.63 -11.50
C GLY A 611 13.37 4.92 -12.65
N GLN A 612 12.13 5.28 -12.32
CA GLN A 612 11.04 5.44 -13.30
C GLN A 612 11.34 6.40 -14.42
N ASP A 613 11.94 7.54 -14.08
CA ASP A 613 12.23 8.61 -15.02
C ASP A 613 13.39 8.22 -15.96
N ASN A 614 14.19 7.21 -15.60
CA ASN A 614 15.42 6.83 -16.28
C ASN A 614 15.37 5.45 -16.96
N ASP A 615 14.57 4.53 -16.45
CA ASP A 615 14.47 3.17 -16.99
C ASP A 615 13.93 3.22 -18.42
N GLU A 616 14.71 2.67 -19.36
CA GLU A 616 14.34 2.54 -20.77
C GLU A 616 13.86 1.11 -21.04
N PHE A 617 12.70 0.98 -21.66
CA PHE A 617 12.09 -0.29 -22.03
C PHE A 617 12.09 -0.48 -23.55
N PHE A 618 12.14 -1.72 -24.00
CA PHE A 618 11.95 -2.10 -25.40
C PHE A 618 11.39 -3.52 -25.50
N LEU A 619 10.90 -3.92 -26.67
CA LEU A 619 10.47 -5.29 -26.95
C LEU A 619 11.48 -5.99 -27.86
N THR A 620 11.61 -7.30 -27.71
CA THR A 620 12.27 -8.16 -28.70
C THR A 620 11.39 -9.35 -29.05
N PHE A 621 11.55 -9.85 -30.27
CA PHE A 621 10.75 -10.95 -30.82
C PHE A 621 11.65 -12.08 -31.32
N GLU A 622 11.26 -13.33 -31.11
CA GLU A 622 11.86 -14.47 -31.83
C GLU A 622 11.41 -14.47 -33.30
N ARG A 623 10.19 -14.00 -33.57
CA ARG A 623 9.70 -13.71 -34.92
C ARG A 623 8.74 -12.53 -34.91
N LEU A 624 8.94 -11.60 -35.84
CA LEU A 624 7.94 -10.60 -36.21
C LEU A 624 7.94 -10.41 -37.73
N GLY A 625 6.86 -10.84 -38.38
CA GLY A 625 6.77 -10.88 -39.84
C GLY A 625 7.86 -11.74 -40.47
N SER A 626 8.75 -11.11 -41.24
CA SER A 626 9.88 -11.76 -41.89
C SER A 626 11.18 -11.75 -41.05
N HIS A 627 11.21 -10.99 -39.96
CA HIS A 627 12.36 -10.90 -39.05
C HIS A 627 12.34 -12.06 -38.06
N THR A 628 13.49 -12.71 -37.84
CA THR A 628 13.63 -13.82 -36.88
C THR A 628 14.91 -13.73 -36.08
N HIS A 629 14.84 -14.12 -34.81
CA HIS A 629 15.98 -14.29 -33.91
C HIS A 629 15.80 -15.57 -33.10
N VAL A 630 16.89 -16.32 -32.88
CA VAL A 630 16.84 -17.54 -32.07
C VAL A 630 17.23 -17.19 -30.64
N HIS A 631 16.27 -17.26 -29.73
CA HIS A 631 16.57 -17.15 -28.31
C HIS A 631 16.97 -18.51 -27.74
N THR A 632 17.95 -18.52 -26.84
CA THR A 632 18.39 -19.75 -26.17
C THR A 632 18.05 -19.63 -24.71
N GLU A 633 17.06 -20.39 -24.24
CA GLU A 633 16.73 -20.42 -22.82
C GLU A 633 17.97 -20.85 -22.01
N PRO A 634 18.32 -20.14 -20.93
CA PRO A 634 19.38 -20.59 -20.04
C PRO A 634 19.02 -22.00 -19.56
N GLN A 635 19.95 -22.94 -19.76
CA GLN A 635 19.78 -24.28 -19.19
C GLN A 635 19.56 -24.09 -17.68
N PRO A 636 18.45 -24.59 -17.10
CA PRO A 636 18.25 -24.48 -15.67
C PRO A 636 19.48 -25.06 -15.01
N LEU A 637 20.19 -24.24 -14.23
CA LEU A 637 21.29 -24.73 -13.43
C LEU A 637 20.74 -25.92 -12.66
N PRO A 638 21.40 -27.09 -12.68
CA PRO A 638 20.96 -28.21 -11.86
C PRO A 638 20.86 -27.66 -10.45
N LEU A 639 19.66 -27.72 -9.88
CA LEU A 639 19.42 -27.29 -8.50
C LEU A 639 20.52 -27.93 -7.67
N THR A 640 21.45 -27.11 -7.16
CA THR A 640 22.26 -27.54 -6.03
C THR A 640 21.25 -28.01 -5.00
N PRO A 641 21.32 -29.27 -4.51
CA PRO A 641 20.46 -29.70 -3.44
C PRO A 641 20.49 -28.61 -2.38
N ASN A 642 19.32 -28.14 -1.94
CA ASN A 642 19.27 -27.26 -0.79
C ASN A 642 20.07 -27.95 0.32
N GLU A 643 21.26 -27.43 0.62
CA GLU A 643 21.86 -27.62 1.92
C GLU A 643 20.98 -26.80 2.84
N TYR A 644 19.84 -27.38 3.24
CA TYR A 644 19.25 -27.02 4.52
C TYR A 644 20.42 -27.07 5.50
N GLY A 645 20.72 -25.96 6.16
CA GLY A 645 21.70 -25.94 7.24
C GLY A 645 21.43 -27.09 8.21
N GLU A 646 22.45 -27.53 8.96
CA GLU A 646 22.32 -28.60 9.94
C GLU A 646 20.98 -28.51 10.67
N GLN A 647 20.05 -29.40 10.35
CA GLN A 647 18.76 -29.44 11.02
C GLN A 647 19.03 -29.77 12.48
N PRO A 648 18.42 -29.06 13.44
CA PRO A 648 18.60 -29.38 14.85
C PRO A 648 18.22 -30.84 15.09
N LEU A 649 19.12 -31.59 15.72
CA LEU A 649 18.92 -33.00 16.08
C LEU A 649 17.74 -33.22 17.03
N ALA A 650 17.26 -32.17 17.69
CA ALA A 650 16.13 -32.16 18.60
C ALA A 650 15.01 -31.27 18.05
N GLY A 651 13.79 -31.79 18.02
CA GLY A 651 12.59 -31.10 17.57
C GLY A 651 11.58 -30.87 18.70
N LEU A 652 10.47 -30.24 18.36
CA LEU A 652 9.30 -30.13 19.23
C LEU A 652 8.19 -30.99 18.65
N ARG A 653 7.34 -31.56 19.49
CA ARG A 653 6.08 -32.15 19.03
C ARG A 653 5.20 -31.05 18.45
N ASN A 654 4.58 -31.31 17.31
CA ASN A 654 3.56 -30.42 16.76
C ASN A 654 2.24 -30.51 17.54
N PHE A 655 1.30 -29.62 17.30
CA PHE A 655 0.04 -29.51 18.04
C PHE A 655 -0.74 -30.84 18.11
N ALA A 656 -0.73 -31.64 17.03
CA ALA A 656 -1.43 -32.92 16.99
C ALA A 656 -0.70 -33.98 17.82
N GLU A 657 0.62 -34.01 17.74
CA GLU A 657 1.46 -34.90 18.52
C GLU A 657 1.41 -34.59 20.02
N ILE A 658 1.34 -33.30 20.39
CA ILE A 658 1.13 -32.86 21.78
C ILE A 658 -0.19 -33.42 22.31
N ASN A 659 -1.29 -33.22 21.57
CA ASN A 659 -2.62 -33.69 21.98
C ASN A 659 -2.65 -35.22 22.15
N ALA A 660 -2.10 -35.95 21.16
CA ALA A 660 -2.03 -37.41 21.20
C ALA A 660 -1.15 -37.91 22.36
N THR A 661 -0.01 -37.25 22.60
CA THR A 661 0.91 -37.62 23.69
C THR A 661 0.27 -37.39 25.05
N MET A 662 -0.39 -36.25 25.27
CA MET A 662 -1.08 -35.97 26.53
C MET A 662 -2.21 -36.96 26.82
N SER A 663 -2.97 -37.34 25.78
CA SER A 663 -3.99 -38.39 25.84
C SER A 663 -3.40 -39.74 26.27
N VAL A 664 -2.28 -40.16 25.67
CA VAL A 664 -1.59 -41.41 26.04
C VAL A 664 -1.02 -41.37 27.46
N LEU A 665 -0.35 -40.28 27.83
CA LEU A 665 0.31 -40.16 29.13
C LEU A 665 -0.70 -40.16 30.28
N THR A 666 -1.80 -39.44 30.13
CA THR A 666 -2.87 -39.38 31.14
C THR A 666 -3.82 -40.56 31.08
N GLY A 667 -3.98 -41.19 29.91
CA GLY A 667 -5.01 -42.20 29.65
C GLY A 667 -6.40 -41.61 29.41
N VAL A 668 -6.52 -40.29 29.31
CA VAL A 668 -7.76 -39.57 28.98
C VAL A 668 -7.89 -39.46 27.46
N PRO A 669 -8.94 -40.02 26.82
CA PRO A 669 -9.14 -39.89 25.39
C PRO A 669 -9.25 -38.42 24.95
N GLU A 670 -8.74 -38.08 23.78
CA GLU A 670 -8.83 -36.73 23.20
C GLU A 670 -10.27 -36.20 23.08
N GLY A 671 -11.25 -37.12 23.01
CA GLY A 671 -12.69 -36.84 22.96
C GLY A 671 -13.40 -36.70 24.31
N TYR A 672 -12.68 -36.72 25.44
CA TYR A 672 -13.26 -36.82 26.78
C TYR A 672 -13.44 -35.44 27.44
N GLY A 673 -14.65 -35.16 27.95
CA GLY A 673 -14.94 -33.92 28.67
C GLY A 673 -14.70 -32.67 27.81
N ASP A 674 -14.08 -31.65 28.41
CA ASP A 674 -13.82 -30.33 27.77
C ASP A 674 -12.46 -30.29 27.02
N VAL A 675 -11.76 -31.42 26.93
CA VAL A 675 -10.48 -31.56 26.21
C VAL A 675 -10.58 -31.16 24.73
N PRO A 676 -11.58 -31.61 23.94
CA PRO A 676 -11.66 -31.25 22.52
C PRO A 676 -11.78 -29.74 22.30
N ASP A 677 -12.64 -29.08 23.07
CA ASP A 677 -12.92 -27.65 22.93
C ASP A 677 -11.71 -26.81 23.36
N THR A 678 -11.01 -27.25 24.41
CA THR A 678 -9.78 -26.61 24.88
C THR A 678 -8.66 -26.77 23.88
N TYR A 679 -8.48 -27.97 23.31
CA TYR A 679 -7.50 -28.21 22.26
C TYR A 679 -7.77 -27.37 21.00
N GLN A 680 -9.03 -27.29 20.52
CA GLN A 680 -9.35 -26.46 19.36
C GLN A 680 -9.04 -24.98 19.59
N ARG A 681 -9.34 -24.47 20.79
CA ARG A 681 -9.05 -23.08 21.17
C ARG A 681 -7.55 -22.78 21.23
N LEU A 682 -6.76 -23.75 21.71
CA LEU A 682 -5.32 -23.59 21.92
C LEU A 682 -4.47 -24.01 20.73
N ARG A 683 -5.05 -24.61 19.69
CA ARG A 683 -4.31 -25.17 18.56
C ARG A 683 -3.38 -24.15 17.89
N THR A 684 -3.82 -22.90 17.75
CA THR A 684 -3.01 -21.81 17.17
C THR A 684 -1.89 -21.33 18.10
N GLN A 685 -1.96 -21.67 19.38
CA GLN A 685 -0.94 -21.39 20.40
C GLN A 685 -0.03 -22.59 20.64
N LEU A 686 -0.07 -23.64 19.81
CA LEU A 686 0.80 -24.82 19.89
C LEU A 686 1.70 -24.89 18.63
N PRO A 687 2.89 -25.53 18.72
CA PRO A 687 3.81 -25.63 17.59
C PRO A 687 3.16 -26.26 16.34
N SER A 688 3.33 -25.64 15.17
CA SER A 688 2.85 -26.16 13.89
C SER A 688 3.82 -27.12 13.20
N GLU A 689 5.11 -27.02 13.55
CA GLU A 689 6.19 -27.76 12.92
C GLU A 689 7.14 -28.34 13.97
N GLU A 690 7.89 -29.37 13.59
CA GLU A 690 8.79 -30.10 14.48
C GLU A 690 10.17 -29.43 14.59
N ASN A 691 10.18 -28.10 14.76
CA ASN A 691 11.41 -27.31 14.79
C ASN A 691 11.56 -26.60 16.15
N ILE A 692 12.67 -26.87 16.84
CA ILE A 692 12.99 -26.24 18.12
C ILE A 692 13.27 -24.74 18.02
N GLU A 693 13.76 -24.26 16.87
CA GLU A 693 14.01 -22.84 16.63
C GLU A 693 12.71 -22.04 16.47
N ALA A 694 11.59 -22.73 16.19
CA ALA A 694 10.26 -22.14 16.11
C ALA A 694 9.54 -22.08 17.47
N PHE A 695 10.23 -22.34 18.59
CA PHE A 695 9.62 -22.26 19.92
C PHE A 695 9.29 -20.82 20.32
N LEU A 696 8.01 -20.53 20.54
CA LEU A 696 7.52 -19.24 20.99
C LEU A 696 6.97 -19.32 22.42
N THR A 697 6.92 -18.19 23.11
CA THR A 697 6.31 -18.09 24.46
C THR A 697 4.84 -18.50 24.46
N ALA A 698 4.12 -18.29 23.35
CA ALA A 698 2.75 -18.76 23.17
C ALA A 698 2.63 -20.29 23.31
N HIS A 699 3.61 -21.04 22.78
CA HIS A 699 3.65 -22.51 22.89
C HIS A 699 3.73 -22.98 24.34
N GLN A 700 4.50 -22.27 25.18
CA GLN A 700 4.59 -22.60 26.60
C GLN A 700 3.24 -22.44 27.31
N VAL A 701 2.49 -21.37 26.99
CA VAL A 701 1.18 -21.10 27.58
C VAL A 701 0.14 -22.11 27.09
N GLY A 702 0.11 -22.39 25.79
CA GLY A 702 -0.80 -23.36 25.18
C GLY A 702 -0.60 -24.77 25.75
N VAL A 703 0.65 -25.23 25.86
CA VAL A 703 1.01 -26.52 26.46
C VAL A 703 0.57 -26.59 27.92
N ALA A 704 0.81 -25.54 28.70
CA ALA A 704 0.43 -25.52 30.11
C ALA A 704 -1.10 -25.60 30.30
N GLN A 705 -1.86 -24.83 29.53
CA GLN A 705 -3.33 -24.84 29.62
C GLN A 705 -3.93 -26.18 29.19
N LEU A 706 -3.42 -26.77 28.10
CA LEU A 706 -3.88 -28.09 27.67
C LEU A 706 -3.51 -29.18 28.69
N SER A 707 -2.33 -29.08 29.31
CA SER A 707 -1.90 -29.99 30.38
C SER A 707 -2.82 -29.92 31.60
N ILE A 708 -3.24 -28.71 31.99
CA ILE A 708 -4.19 -28.50 33.08
C ILE A 708 -5.52 -29.19 32.76
N GLU A 709 -6.02 -29.08 31.53
CA GLU A 709 -7.30 -29.69 31.15
C GLU A 709 -7.23 -31.22 31.18
N TYR A 710 -6.20 -31.82 30.58
CA TYR A 710 -6.01 -33.27 30.61
C TYR A 710 -5.88 -33.81 32.04
N CYS A 711 -5.13 -33.12 32.90
CA CYS A 711 -4.96 -33.51 34.30
C CYS A 711 -6.22 -33.26 35.14
N ASN A 712 -7.00 -32.23 34.82
CA ASN A 712 -8.31 -32.00 35.42
C ASN A 712 -9.26 -33.16 35.08
N ALA A 713 -9.37 -33.53 33.81
CA ALA A 713 -10.17 -34.65 33.34
C ALA A 713 -9.76 -35.98 34.00
N LEU A 714 -8.45 -36.26 34.08
CA LEU A 714 -7.92 -37.46 34.74
C LEU A 714 -8.35 -37.54 36.22
N VAL A 715 -8.11 -36.48 36.98
CA VAL A 715 -8.41 -36.47 38.42
C VAL A 715 -9.91 -36.53 38.68
N GLU A 716 -10.74 -35.86 37.87
CA GLU A 716 -12.20 -35.93 38.00
C GLU A 716 -12.75 -37.31 37.65
N ALA A 717 -12.21 -37.96 36.62
CA ALA A 717 -12.56 -39.33 36.27
C ALA A 717 -12.25 -40.29 37.43
N GLU A 718 -11.07 -40.18 38.04
CA GLU A 718 -10.72 -40.98 39.21
C GLU A 718 -11.61 -40.70 40.41
N ARG A 719 -11.89 -39.41 40.71
CA ARG A 719 -12.73 -39.00 41.84
C ARG A 719 -14.16 -39.54 41.73
N THR A 720 -14.68 -39.62 40.51
CA THR A 720 -16.01 -40.14 40.21
C THR A 720 -16.05 -41.65 39.97
N ASN A 721 -14.89 -42.32 39.99
CA ASN A 721 -14.73 -43.74 39.64
C ASN A 721 -15.24 -44.08 38.22
N ASP A 722 -14.97 -43.20 37.26
CA ASP A 722 -15.28 -43.45 35.85
C ASP A 722 -14.39 -44.58 35.32
N GLY A 723 -15.01 -45.74 35.03
CA GLY A 723 -14.32 -46.93 34.54
C GLY A 723 -13.80 -46.84 33.10
N SER A 724 -14.05 -45.74 32.40
CA SER A 724 -13.50 -45.49 31.06
C SER A 724 -12.05 -45.00 31.08
N ILE A 725 -11.59 -44.41 32.20
CA ILE A 725 -10.23 -43.91 32.38
C ILE A 725 -9.50 -44.83 33.36
N THR A 726 -8.28 -45.26 33.01
CA THR A 726 -7.46 -46.08 33.92
C THR A 726 -6.81 -45.18 34.97
N PRO A 727 -7.03 -45.43 36.29
CA PRO A 727 -6.46 -44.58 37.33
C PRO A 727 -4.92 -44.54 37.29
N LEU A 728 -4.36 -43.34 37.31
CA LEU A 728 -2.94 -43.07 37.48
C LEU A 728 -2.57 -42.98 38.97
N PHE A 729 -3.39 -42.35 39.81
CA PHE A 729 -3.10 -42.11 41.23
C PHE A 729 -3.64 -43.22 42.13
N SER A 730 -3.22 -44.45 41.84
CA SER A 730 -3.67 -45.64 42.57
C SER A 730 -3.35 -45.56 44.07
N GLY A 731 -4.38 -45.46 44.90
CA GLY A 731 -4.27 -45.39 46.36
C GLY A 731 -4.53 -44.00 46.95
N LEU A 732 -4.62 -42.96 46.13
CA LEU A 732 -5.01 -41.62 46.58
C LEU A 732 -6.51 -41.60 46.93
N ASN A 733 -6.84 -41.22 48.16
CA ASN A 733 -8.23 -41.07 48.59
C ASN A 733 -8.68 -39.61 48.50
N TYR A 734 -9.42 -39.26 47.45
CA TYR A 734 -9.94 -37.91 47.25
C TYR A 734 -10.98 -37.45 48.29
N ASN A 735 -11.44 -38.32 49.19
CA ASN A 735 -12.40 -37.98 50.25
C ASN A 735 -11.74 -37.58 51.58
N VAL A 736 -10.41 -37.56 51.66
CA VAL A 736 -9.69 -37.09 52.85
C VAL A 736 -8.99 -35.76 52.58
N GLY A 737 -8.75 -35.01 53.65
CA GLY A 737 -8.05 -33.73 53.56
C GLY A 737 -6.59 -33.89 53.17
N ALA A 738 -6.07 -32.99 52.32
CA ALA A 738 -4.68 -33.01 51.86
C ALA A 738 -3.67 -32.94 53.03
N ASP A 739 -4.07 -32.31 54.14
CA ASP A 739 -3.33 -32.20 55.40
C ASP A 739 -3.20 -33.52 56.17
N THR A 740 -4.06 -34.49 55.87
CA THR A 740 -4.05 -35.83 56.49
C THR A 740 -3.21 -36.85 55.71
N ILE A 741 -2.82 -36.51 54.48
CA ILE A 741 -1.97 -37.35 53.62
C ILE A 741 -0.51 -37.02 53.92
N THR A 742 0.26 -38.01 54.37
CA THR A 742 1.67 -37.81 54.72
C THR A 742 2.51 -37.52 53.47
N GLN A 743 3.66 -36.84 53.65
CA GLN A 743 4.60 -36.58 52.54
C GLN A 743 5.02 -37.86 51.82
N GLN A 744 5.24 -38.97 52.54
CA GLN A 744 5.56 -40.26 51.92
C GLN A 744 4.41 -40.81 51.06
N GLN A 745 3.17 -40.65 51.52
CA GLN A 745 2.00 -41.07 50.74
C GLN A 745 1.83 -40.24 49.46
N TRP A 746 2.07 -38.93 49.49
CA TRP A 746 2.12 -38.11 48.28
C TRP A 746 3.21 -38.56 47.30
N ARG A 747 4.39 -38.91 47.81
CA ARG A 747 5.47 -39.47 46.99
C ARG A 747 5.07 -40.78 46.32
N ASP A 748 4.48 -41.70 47.09
CA ASP A 748 4.15 -43.05 46.64
C ASP A 748 2.95 -43.04 45.68
N TRP A 749 1.93 -42.21 45.94
CA TRP A 749 0.65 -42.24 45.22
C TRP A 749 0.55 -41.23 44.07
N VAL A 750 1.36 -40.16 44.07
CA VAL A 750 1.26 -39.08 43.07
C VAL A 750 2.57 -38.82 42.36
N ILE A 751 3.63 -38.51 43.11
CA ILE A 751 4.90 -38.09 42.50
C ILE A 751 5.57 -39.23 41.72
N SER A 752 5.72 -40.41 42.33
CA SER A 752 6.36 -41.56 41.68
C SER A 752 5.58 -42.03 40.43
N PRO A 753 4.25 -42.20 40.49
CA PRO A 753 3.47 -42.53 39.29
C PRO A 753 3.59 -41.51 38.16
N LEU A 754 3.63 -40.21 38.46
CA LEU A 754 3.84 -39.18 37.44
C LEU A 754 5.20 -39.29 36.77
N PHE A 755 6.26 -39.47 37.55
CA PHE A 755 7.60 -39.66 37.00
C PHE A 755 7.65 -40.89 36.09
N GLU A 756 7.14 -42.02 36.58
CA GLU A 756 7.17 -43.29 35.86
C GLU A 756 6.35 -43.26 34.57
N ARG A 757 5.24 -42.52 34.57
CA ARG A 757 4.37 -42.39 33.40
C ARG A 757 4.88 -41.37 32.39
N MET A 758 5.27 -40.18 32.84
CA MET A 758 5.52 -39.02 31.96
C MET A 758 6.99 -38.84 31.58
N VAL A 759 7.93 -39.32 32.39
CA VAL A 759 9.38 -39.30 32.08
C VAL A 759 9.87 -40.70 31.72
N GLY A 760 9.42 -41.71 32.47
CA GLY A 760 9.88 -43.09 32.33
C GLY A 760 11.19 -43.37 33.08
N ASN A 761 11.57 -44.65 33.11
CA ASN A 761 12.76 -45.13 33.81
C ASN A 761 13.81 -45.64 32.82
N GLY A 762 14.99 -45.01 32.81
CA GLY A 762 16.18 -45.54 32.12
C GLY A 762 16.28 -45.18 30.63
N GLN A 763 15.71 -44.07 30.20
CA GLN A 763 15.98 -43.47 28.88
C GLN A 763 17.45 -43.05 28.77
N ALA A 764 17.96 -43.02 27.53
CA ALA A 764 19.34 -42.61 27.26
C ALA A 764 19.61 -41.18 27.73
N ASP A 765 18.65 -40.29 27.50
CA ASP A 765 18.65 -38.89 27.93
C ASP A 765 17.35 -38.58 28.68
N GLN A 766 17.42 -38.42 30.00
CA GLN A 766 16.30 -38.02 30.86
C GLN A 766 16.80 -37.24 32.09
N PRO A 767 15.97 -36.38 32.71
CA PRO A 767 16.33 -35.74 33.96
C PRO A 767 16.50 -36.75 35.09
N ALA A 768 17.34 -36.41 36.07
CA ALA A 768 17.55 -37.25 37.24
C ALA A 768 16.27 -37.34 38.07
N ARG A 769 15.88 -38.57 38.45
CA ARG A 769 14.63 -38.82 39.19
C ARG A 769 14.53 -37.99 40.47
N ALA A 770 15.62 -37.91 41.24
CA ALA A 770 15.65 -37.16 42.49
C ALA A 770 15.37 -35.66 42.29
N ASP A 771 15.81 -35.07 41.17
CA ASP A 771 15.61 -33.64 40.89
C ASP A 771 14.15 -33.37 40.54
N VAL A 772 13.56 -34.19 39.66
CA VAL A 772 12.15 -34.05 39.25
C VAL A 772 11.20 -34.32 40.42
N GLU A 773 11.43 -35.39 41.18
CA GLU A 773 10.63 -35.67 42.38
C GLU A 773 10.77 -34.53 43.41
N GLY A 774 11.98 -33.97 43.57
CA GLY A 774 12.24 -32.83 44.45
C GLY A 774 11.48 -31.56 44.04
N GLU A 775 11.38 -31.25 42.75
CA GLU A 775 10.60 -30.11 42.26
C GLU A 775 9.10 -30.29 42.52
N LEU A 776 8.56 -31.50 42.28
CA LEU A 776 7.15 -31.78 42.57
C LEU A 776 6.83 -31.73 44.06
N GLU A 777 7.76 -32.17 44.91
CA GLU A 777 7.62 -31.97 46.34
C GLU A 777 7.68 -30.51 46.74
N SER A 778 8.58 -29.73 46.15
CA SER A 778 8.67 -28.29 46.41
C SER A 778 7.36 -27.62 46.03
N LEU A 779 6.80 -27.97 44.86
CA LEU A 779 5.47 -27.54 44.44
C LEU A 779 4.42 -27.92 45.49
N LEU A 780 4.33 -29.18 45.90
CA LEU A 780 3.29 -29.62 46.83
C LEU A 780 3.43 -29.01 48.24
N PHE A 781 4.64 -28.94 48.79
CA PHE A 781 4.86 -28.66 50.21
C PHE A 781 5.41 -27.25 50.49
N ASN A 782 6.24 -26.69 49.60
CA ASN A 782 6.84 -25.37 49.80
C ASN A 782 5.97 -24.23 49.24
N THR A 783 5.11 -24.51 48.25
CA THR A 783 4.11 -23.55 47.75
C THR A 783 2.77 -23.64 48.48
N ASN A 784 2.70 -24.43 49.56
CA ASN A 784 1.52 -24.65 50.40
C ASN A 784 0.31 -25.26 49.68
N LEU A 785 0.50 -25.97 48.56
CA LEU A 785 -0.59 -26.62 47.82
C LEU A 785 -1.26 -27.75 48.61
N THR A 786 -0.53 -28.45 49.48
CA THR A 786 -1.12 -29.46 50.38
C THR A 786 -1.53 -28.88 51.75
N GLN A 787 -1.32 -27.59 51.99
CA GLN A 787 -1.80 -26.92 53.20
C GLN A 787 -3.20 -26.33 52.97
N CYS A 788 -4.04 -26.41 53.99
CA CYS A 788 -5.42 -25.92 53.93
C CYS A 788 -5.89 -25.46 55.32
N SER A 789 -6.69 -24.39 55.34
CA SER A 789 -7.42 -23.91 56.53
C SER A 789 -8.93 -24.16 56.44
N SER A 790 -9.44 -24.38 55.23
CA SER A 790 -10.80 -24.78 54.87
C SER A 790 -10.75 -25.61 53.58
N ASP A 791 -11.80 -26.39 53.30
CA ASP A 791 -11.95 -27.19 52.06
C ASP A 791 -10.78 -28.15 51.75
N CYS A 792 -10.18 -28.70 52.80
CA CYS A 792 -9.02 -29.59 52.74
C CYS A 792 -9.24 -30.82 51.84
N VAL A 793 -10.47 -31.30 51.71
CA VAL A 793 -10.82 -32.44 50.85
C VAL A 793 -10.67 -32.07 49.38
N GLU A 794 -11.21 -30.91 48.97
CA GLU A 794 -11.08 -30.41 47.60
C GLU A 794 -9.61 -30.08 47.25
N ARG A 795 -8.85 -29.68 48.27
CA ARG A 795 -7.42 -29.42 48.12
C ARG A 795 -6.64 -30.66 47.67
N THR A 796 -7.06 -31.87 48.06
CA THR A 796 -6.42 -33.12 47.60
C THR A 796 -6.48 -33.24 46.08
N ALA A 797 -7.66 -33.02 45.48
CA ALA A 797 -7.82 -33.06 44.02
C ALA A 797 -7.03 -31.92 43.35
N THR A 798 -7.09 -30.71 43.90
CA THR A 798 -6.35 -29.55 43.37
C THR A 798 -4.83 -29.79 43.33
N ALA A 799 -4.27 -30.34 44.41
CA ALA A 799 -2.85 -30.63 44.52
C ALA A 799 -2.41 -31.73 43.53
N ALA A 800 -3.24 -32.78 43.36
CA ALA A 800 -2.98 -33.83 42.37
C ALA A 800 -3.02 -33.28 40.92
N LYS A 801 -4.01 -32.43 40.59
CA LYS A 801 -4.11 -31.76 39.29
C LYS A 801 -2.88 -30.89 39.01
N ALA A 802 -2.45 -30.10 39.98
CA ALA A 802 -1.29 -29.22 39.85
C ALA A 802 0.01 -29.99 39.61
N ALA A 803 0.27 -31.06 40.39
CA ALA A 803 1.44 -31.91 40.20
C ALA A 803 1.42 -32.62 38.84
N CYS A 804 0.25 -33.10 38.42
CA CYS A 804 0.05 -33.70 37.11
C CYS A 804 0.35 -32.71 35.98
N ALA A 805 -0.25 -31.51 36.02
CA ALA A 805 -0.10 -30.52 34.97
C ALA A 805 1.35 -30.01 34.85
N ALA A 806 2.04 -29.85 35.98
CA ALA A 806 3.45 -29.46 36.00
C ALA A 806 4.36 -30.49 35.31
N MET A 807 4.07 -31.78 35.48
CA MET A 807 4.80 -32.85 34.80
C MET A 807 4.43 -32.97 33.33
N LEU A 808 3.14 -32.92 33.03
CA LEU A 808 2.61 -33.11 31.69
C LEU A 808 3.01 -31.97 30.75
N GLY A 809 3.07 -30.73 31.26
CA GLY A 809 3.50 -29.56 30.51
C GLY A 809 5.02 -29.36 30.44
N SER A 810 5.81 -30.34 30.87
CA SER A 810 7.27 -30.23 30.90
C SER A 810 7.92 -30.49 29.54
N ALA A 811 9.21 -30.12 29.41
CA ALA A 811 10.00 -30.37 28.20
C ALA A 811 10.08 -31.86 27.82
N THR A 812 9.90 -32.77 28.78
CA THR A 812 9.88 -34.22 28.54
C THR A 812 8.72 -34.65 27.64
N MET A 813 7.58 -33.96 27.73
CA MET A 813 6.43 -34.18 26.85
C MET A 813 6.58 -33.38 25.55
N LEU A 814 7.25 -32.23 25.57
CA LEU A 814 7.27 -31.33 24.43
C LEU A 814 8.38 -31.63 23.41
N MET A 815 9.59 -32.01 23.85
CA MET A 815 10.74 -32.23 22.95
C MET A 815 10.77 -33.66 22.39
N GLN A 816 11.28 -33.82 21.18
CA GLN A 816 11.44 -35.12 20.52
C GLN A 816 12.75 -35.28 19.75
#